data_AF-A0AAD8XVG1-F1
#
_entry.id   AF-A0AAD8XVG1-F1
#
_cell.length_a   1.000
_cell.length_b   1.000
_cell.length_c   1.000
_cell.angle_alpha   90.00
_cell.angle_beta   90.00
_cell.angle_gamma   90.00
#
_symmetry.space_group_name_H-M   'P 1'
#
loop_
_entity.id
_entity.type
_entity.pdbx_description
1 polymer ?
#
loop_
_entity_poly.entity_id
_entity_poly.type
_entity_poly.pdbx_seq_one_letter_code
_entity_poly.pdbx_strand_id
1 'polypeptide(L)'
;MTPTEQCIIHGGTRLEGRVQIYGAKNSALPVIVAALMTSSPNNGSIHELQNVPDISDVRSLLRLLSAMGCHPPSLLSHNSDEFDMIARKIRGSVLLLGPMLARFGAVRLPLPGGCSIGDRPVDLFLKSLNALGANLSIDYETECIVGSCKQLVGTTFRFETYLGGRIEGEGTSTITIKEALTPLRSGKETFAIRGDRIEAGTYLFAAAATGGDVVVDGVIPSDLGEVLKVLEAMGCEMSVAKIPYVYVVLLPGPQDPRIDLSWPHRAYFTDPEARRIHQYIKIDKDLEPSRYLSEKGDATTIEIEGPSLLRGKTVGSTDLRCAASLVVAGLVAKGETMVQDLHFLDRGYANIVEKFRLLGADIRRATILPSGMRVLCDEPLSDRTTLRVGGNAKFFLSVNDRSELATGLAWAQEQDLNIFVLGGGSNVVVDDAGFNGLVIEMTDSSLKVLEESDNDVLIEVGAGHNWDQFVSAAVNMGLSGVEYLSGIPGTVGASPIQNIGAYGQEVAQIIEGVNVMDRKDRTIKTLTKEECMFAYRSSNFKTIWLHRYVIVSVECRLERQQSIDDFGQGEYSRKQVLRRLRDKGEGFSLTTIRNAALEIRGEKSMILCEDDPNSRSVGSFFMNPILLETVYLKVCESLSNLGIDGTNMPAKIVHQTNDTSCSNGVDEPHVQISAAWLIEKAGFYRGYEDEQFPGVALSSRHCLALITKESAGASATSLVGFADFIRARVEKLFGVFLKMEPTVLRSDITVVSGEDSCSLREGGNIGGKVESGESDLDDTKSTSLSKSSSISSISLSGAGGEVSSSHYLVFGVKNELS
;
A
#
# COMPACT_ATOMS: atom_id res chain seq x y z
N MET A 1 -18.82 15.13 14.74
CA MET A 1 -17.35 15.16 14.94
C MET A 1 -16.70 15.18 13.56
N THR A 2 -15.49 15.72 13.42
CA THR A 2 -14.72 15.62 12.16
C THR A 2 -13.92 14.31 12.15
N PRO A 3 -13.55 13.75 10.98
CA PRO A 3 -12.63 12.63 10.92
C PRO A 3 -11.31 12.94 11.64
N THR A 4 -10.72 11.95 12.30
CA THR A 4 -9.43 12.11 13.03
C THR A 4 -8.44 11.01 12.65
N GLU A 5 -7.17 11.37 12.46
CA GLU A 5 -6.13 10.39 12.15
C GLU A 5 -5.53 9.81 13.44
N GLN A 6 -5.36 8.49 13.47
CA GLN A 6 -4.85 7.75 14.61
C GLN A 6 -3.94 6.62 14.15
N CYS A 7 -3.00 6.24 15.01
CA CYS A 7 -2.17 5.06 14.84
C CYS A 7 -2.67 3.98 15.80
N ILE A 8 -3.11 2.85 15.25
CA ILE A 8 -3.64 1.70 15.97
C ILE A 8 -2.51 0.69 16.12
N ILE A 9 -2.21 0.29 17.35
CA ILE A 9 -1.10 -0.61 17.68
C ILE A 9 -1.65 -1.76 18.51
N HIS A 10 -1.39 -2.99 18.07
CA HIS A 10 -1.60 -4.19 18.87
C HIS A 10 -0.25 -4.67 19.37
N GLY A 11 0.02 -4.46 20.66
CA GLY A 11 1.29 -4.81 21.27
C GLY A 11 1.43 -6.29 21.59
N GLY A 12 2.67 -6.71 21.85
CA GLY A 12 3.02 -8.10 22.19
C GLY A 12 3.79 -8.85 21.12
N THR A 13 4.07 -8.22 19.98
CA THR A 13 4.92 -8.82 18.92
C THR A 13 6.39 -8.47 19.15
N ARG A 14 7.25 -9.49 19.06
CA ARG A 14 8.71 -9.34 19.06
C ARG A 14 9.14 -8.69 17.74
N LEU A 15 9.90 -7.60 17.79
CA LEU A 15 10.38 -6.95 16.57
C LEU A 15 11.59 -7.69 15.99
N GLU A 16 11.56 -8.05 14.72
CA GLU A 16 12.65 -8.75 14.07
C GLU A 16 12.87 -8.23 12.65
N GLY A 17 14.14 -8.11 12.24
CA GLY A 17 14.49 -7.79 10.86
C GLY A 17 15.44 -6.59 10.76
N ARG A 18 15.29 -5.83 9.67
CA ARG A 18 16.24 -4.79 9.27
C ARG A 18 15.50 -3.51 8.89
N VAL A 19 15.96 -2.37 9.38
CA VAL A 19 15.37 -1.06 9.12
C VAL A 19 16.42 -0.05 8.65
N GLN A 20 16.10 0.66 7.56
CA GLN A 20 16.92 1.73 7.02
C GLN A 20 16.61 3.06 7.71
N ILE A 21 17.65 3.78 8.15
CA ILE A 21 17.54 5.12 8.72
C ILE A 21 17.80 6.17 7.67
N TYR A 22 16.95 7.20 7.65
CA TYR A 22 17.07 8.29 6.70
C TYR A 22 17.88 9.45 7.29
N GLY A 23 18.24 10.41 6.44
CA GLY A 23 19.05 11.55 6.87
C GLY A 23 18.38 12.37 7.97
N ALA A 24 19.21 12.94 8.83
CA ALA A 24 18.75 13.76 9.94
C ALA A 24 18.06 15.04 9.46
N LYS A 25 16.82 15.28 9.90
CA LYS A 25 16.08 16.53 9.66
C LYS A 25 16.90 17.77 10.01
N ASN A 26 17.54 17.73 11.18
CA ASN A 26 18.30 18.86 11.73
C ASN A 26 19.55 19.17 10.90
N SER A 27 20.00 18.24 10.06
CA SER A 27 21.07 18.47 9.08
C SER A 27 20.50 18.82 7.70
N ALA A 28 19.40 18.18 7.29
CA ALA A 28 18.78 18.41 6.00
C ALA A 28 18.26 19.85 5.84
N LEU A 29 17.51 20.38 6.81
CA LEU A 29 16.91 21.72 6.69
C LEU A 29 17.98 22.83 6.51
N PRO A 30 19.05 22.91 7.32
CA PRO A 30 20.09 23.91 7.10
C PRO A 30 20.87 23.72 5.79
N VAL A 31 21.12 22.48 5.37
CA VAL A 31 21.85 22.20 4.11
C VAL A 31 21.02 22.60 2.89
N ILE A 32 19.72 22.28 2.88
CA ILE A 32 18.76 22.72 1.86
C ILE A 32 18.74 24.25 1.76
N VAL A 33 18.70 24.94 2.92
CA VAL A 33 18.70 26.40 2.98
C VAL A 33 20.05 27.01 2.57
N ALA A 34 21.17 26.37 2.92
CA ALA A 34 22.50 26.83 2.55
C ALA A 34 22.75 26.83 1.04
N ALA A 35 22.05 25.98 0.28
CA ALA A 35 22.11 25.97 -1.18
C ALA A 35 21.68 27.31 -1.80
N LEU A 36 20.82 28.10 -1.13
CA LEU A 36 20.49 29.47 -1.56
C LEU A 36 21.71 30.39 -1.62
N MET A 37 22.72 30.14 -0.81
CA MET A 37 23.94 30.95 -0.75
C MET A 37 24.92 30.65 -1.89
N THR A 38 24.59 29.70 -2.77
CA THR A 38 25.46 29.35 -3.91
C THR A 38 25.17 30.27 -5.11
N SER A 39 26.24 30.77 -5.74
CA SER A 39 26.16 31.60 -6.95
C SER A 39 26.96 30.94 -8.07
N SER A 40 26.32 30.71 -9.22
CA SER A 40 26.99 30.35 -10.47
C SER A 40 26.97 31.55 -11.42
N PRO A 41 28.10 31.92 -12.06
CA PRO A 41 28.15 33.01 -13.03
C PRO A 41 27.35 32.75 -14.32
N ASN A 42 27.10 31.48 -14.69
CA ASN A 42 26.63 31.10 -16.03
C ASN A 42 25.48 30.06 -16.00
N ASN A 43 24.26 30.47 -15.65
CA ASN A 43 23.09 29.63 -15.31
C ASN A 43 23.15 29.02 -13.91
N GLY A 44 21.99 29.02 -13.24
CA GLY A 44 21.79 28.66 -11.84
C GLY A 44 22.49 27.39 -11.36
N SER A 45 22.78 27.32 -10.06
CA SER A 45 23.38 26.15 -9.44
C SER A 45 22.34 25.03 -9.28
N ILE A 46 22.67 23.82 -9.71
CA ILE A 46 21.90 22.60 -9.46
C ILE A 46 22.60 21.83 -8.35
N HIS A 47 21.86 21.55 -7.28
CA HIS A 47 22.35 20.76 -6.14
C HIS A 47 21.64 19.43 -6.11
N GLU A 48 22.40 18.38 -5.84
CA GLU A 48 21.88 17.03 -5.61
C GLU A 48 22.16 16.64 -4.16
N LEU A 49 21.10 16.56 -3.36
CA LEU A 49 21.17 16.05 -1.99
C LEU A 49 20.66 14.62 -1.96
N GLN A 50 21.46 13.73 -1.38
CA GLN A 50 21.12 12.33 -1.17
C GLN A 50 20.69 12.10 0.29
N ASN A 51 19.84 11.09 0.50
CA ASN A 51 19.35 10.69 1.83
C ASN A 51 18.58 11.79 2.56
N VAL A 52 17.85 12.65 1.84
CA VAL A 52 16.97 13.66 2.46
C VAL A 52 15.69 12.96 2.97
N PRO A 53 15.29 13.13 4.24
CA PRO A 53 14.10 12.47 4.78
C PRO A 53 12.81 13.11 4.21
N ASP A 54 11.87 12.28 3.76
CA ASP A 54 10.53 12.75 3.36
C ASP A 54 9.62 12.93 4.58
N ILE A 55 9.69 14.11 5.18
CA ILE A 55 8.89 14.48 6.36
C ILE A 55 8.20 15.82 6.13
N SER A 56 7.15 16.10 6.91
CA SER A 56 6.32 17.29 6.75
C SER A 56 7.13 18.61 6.78
N ASP A 57 8.13 18.72 7.67
CA ASP A 57 8.96 19.92 7.77
C ASP A 57 9.86 20.12 6.52
N VAL A 58 10.39 19.03 5.92
CA VAL A 58 11.19 19.09 4.68
C VAL A 58 10.30 19.47 3.51
N ARG A 59 9.16 18.81 3.33
CA ARG A 59 8.17 19.15 2.29
C ARG A 59 7.71 20.60 2.39
N SER A 60 7.44 21.09 3.61
CA SER A 60 7.06 22.48 3.84
C SER A 60 8.17 23.46 3.47
N LEU A 61 9.43 23.15 3.82
CA LEU A 61 10.58 23.96 3.43
C LEU A 61 10.78 23.99 1.90
N LEU A 62 10.62 22.85 1.22
CA LEU A 62 10.72 22.80 -0.24
C LEU A 62 9.63 23.64 -0.91
N ARG A 63 8.39 23.60 -0.39
CA ARG A 63 7.31 24.49 -0.87
C ARG A 63 7.64 25.97 -0.66
N LEU A 64 8.23 26.35 0.48
CA LEU A 64 8.72 27.73 0.69
C LEU A 64 9.75 28.13 -0.35
N LEU A 65 10.73 27.26 -0.62
CA LEU A 65 11.75 27.51 -1.63
C LEU A 65 11.15 27.59 -3.05
N SER A 66 10.14 26.78 -3.37
CA SER A 66 9.39 26.85 -4.63
C SER A 66 8.61 28.15 -4.77
N ALA A 67 7.97 28.64 -3.71
CA ALA A 67 7.33 29.97 -3.71
C ALA A 67 8.36 31.08 -3.97
N MET A 68 9.59 30.94 -3.43
CA MET A 68 10.75 31.77 -3.74
C MET A 68 11.41 31.44 -5.09
N GLY A 69 10.78 30.66 -5.98
CA GLY A 69 11.27 30.33 -7.32
C GLY A 69 12.52 29.45 -7.43
N CYS A 70 12.87 28.72 -6.38
CA CYS A 70 13.76 27.56 -6.48
C CYS A 70 12.98 26.36 -7.03
N HIS A 71 13.49 25.69 -8.08
CA HIS A 71 12.75 24.62 -8.75
C HIS A 71 13.25 23.25 -8.30
N PRO A 72 12.34 22.34 -7.92
CA PRO A 72 12.13 21.08 -8.65
C PRO A 72 10.84 21.12 -9.52
N PRO A 73 10.67 20.24 -10.53
CA PRO A 73 9.63 20.35 -11.56
C PRO A 73 8.19 20.00 -11.15
N SER A 74 7.86 19.79 -9.86
CA SER A 74 6.50 19.39 -9.46
C SER A 74 6.00 20.13 -8.21
N LEU A 75 5.52 21.36 -8.39
CA LEU A 75 4.30 21.94 -7.78
C LEU A 75 4.24 23.44 -8.10
N LEU A 76 3.01 23.90 -8.36
CA LEU A 76 2.64 25.11 -9.10
C LEU A 76 2.69 26.42 -8.29
N SER A 77 2.82 27.52 -9.05
CA SER A 77 2.49 28.93 -8.78
C SER A 77 3.24 29.72 -7.70
N HIS A 78 3.76 30.88 -8.09
CA HIS A 78 4.28 31.93 -7.22
C HIS A 78 3.12 32.69 -6.58
N ASN A 79 2.87 32.50 -5.28
CA ASN A 79 1.95 33.33 -4.50
C ASN A 79 2.59 33.73 -3.16
N SER A 80 2.62 35.04 -2.86
CA SER A 80 3.15 35.59 -1.59
C SER A 80 2.37 35.13 -0.36
N ASP A 81 1.07 34.87 -0.50
CA ASP A 81 0.21 34.47 0.62
C ASP A 81 0.48 33.03 1.07
N GLU A 82 0.85 32.16 0.12
CA GLU A 82 1.23 30.77 0.40
C GLU A 82 2.57 30.72 1.16
N PHE A 83 3.53 31.55 0.77
CA PHE A 83 4.81 31.69 1.48
C PHE A 83 4.59 32.07 2.95
N ASP A 84 3.79 33.11 3.20
CA ASP A 84 3.55 33.59 4.56
C ASP A 84 2.81 32.53 5.42
N MET A 85 1.83 31.83 4.83
CA MET A 85 1.10 30.75 5.50
C MET A 85 2.02 29.59 5.89
N ILE A 86 2.92 29.14 5.01
CA ILE A 86 3.81 28.01 5.28
C ILE A 86 4.91 28.42 6.28
N ALA A 87 5.47 29.63 6.15
CA ALA A 87 6.54 30.13 7.02
C ALA A 87 6.11 30.19 8.49
N ARG A 88 4.84 30.53 8.75
CA ARG A 88 4.23 30.51 10.08
C ARG A 88 3.99 29.10 10.63
N LYS A 89 3.93 28.06 9.78
CA LYS A 89 3.69 26.67 10.22
C LYS A 89 4.96 25.94 10.67
N ILE A 90 6.12 26.31 10.12
CA ILE A 90 7.38 25.63 10.43
C ILE A 90 8.38 26.54 11.12
N ARG A 91 8.93 26.08 12.25
CA ARG A 91 9.97 26.84 12.95
C ARG A 91 11.26 26.97 12.13
N GLY A 92 11.53 25.98 11.27
CA GLY A 92 12.70 25.95 10.39
C GLY A 92 12.75 27.11 9.37
N SER A 93 11.65 27.84 9.14
CA SER A 93 11.64 29.02 8.27
C SER A 93 12.65 30.09 8.70
N VAL A 94 12.96 30.18 10.00
CA VAL A 94 13.96 31.13 10.55
C VAL A 94 15.36 30.95 9.93
N LEU A 95 15.67 29.74 9.44
CA LEU A 95 16.95 29.46 8.79
C LEU A 95 17.14 30.28 7.50
N LEU A 96 16.05 30.74 6.88
CA LEU A 96 16.08 31.55 5.65
C LEU A 96 16.62 32.97 5.89
N LEU A 97 16.59 33.50 7.12
CA LEU A 97 16.98 34.88 7.42
C LEU A 97 18.39 35.20 6.91
N GLY A 98 19.37 34.36 7.24
CA GLY A 98 20.77 34.57 6.87
C GLY A 98 20.99 34.54 5.35
N PRO A 99 20.61 33.44 4.66
CA PRO A 99 20.75 33.35 3.21
C PRO A 99 19.98 34.40 2.42
N MET A 100 18.78 34.79 2.87
CA MET A 100 18.01 35.86 2.21
C MET A 100 18.73 37.21 2.34
N LEU A 101 19.23 37.55 3.53
CA LEU A 101 20.05 38.75 3.73
C LEU A 101 21.32 38.72 2.87
N ALA A 102 22.04 37.60 2.87
CA ALA A 102 23.28 37.45 2.12
C ALA A 102 23.07 37.57 0.60
N ARG A 103 21.96 37.03 0.07
CA ARG A 103 21.68 36.98 -1.37
C ARG A 103 20.95 38.22 -1.88
N PHE A 104 19.98 38.72 -1.13
CA PHE A 104 19.07 39.78 -1.58
C PHE A 104 19.32 41.13 -0.89
N GLY A 105 20.13 41.18 0.17
CA GLY A 105 20.39 42.40 0.94
C GLY A 105 19.21 42.87 1.79
N ALA A 106 18.05 42.21 1.71
CA ALA A 106 16.87 42.50 2.50
C ALA A 106 16.08 41.20 2.77
N VAL A 107 15.32 41.20 3.86
CA VAL A 107 14.44 40.09 4.23
C VAL A 107 13.15 40.59 4.86
N ARG A 108 12.05 39.95 4.50
CA ARG A 108 10.79 39.95 5.24
C ARG A 108 10.39 38.50 5.43
N LEU A 109 10.33 38.04 6.68
CA LEU A 109 9.97 36.67 7.03
C LEU A 109 8.96 36.69 8.17
N PRO A 110 7.78 36.08 8.04
CA PRO A 110 6.85 35.95 9.15
C PRO A 110 7.49 35.30 10.37
N LEU A 111 7.01 35.64 11.57
CA LEU A 111 7.47 35.00 12.78
C LEU A 111 7.24 33.48 12.68
N PRO A 112 8.26 32.66 12.96
CA PRO A 112 8.15 31.21 12.86
C PRO A 112 7.18 30.68 13.93
N GLY A 113 6.25 29.82 13.53
CA GLY A 113 5.36 29.12 14.46
C GLY A 113 5.68 27.62 14.60
N GLY A 114 4.65 26.81 14.87
CA GLY A 114 4.75 25.35 14.89
C GLY A 114 5.38 24.72 16.14
N CYS A 115 5.42 25.42 17.27
CA CYS A 115 5.83 24.86 18.57
C CYS A 115 4.92 25.41 19.68
N SER A 116 4.19 24.52 20.36
CA SER A 116 3.26 24.86 21.45
C SER A 116 3.91 24.82 22.85
N ILE A 117 5.23 24.56 22.93
CA ILE A 117 5.95 24.36 24.19
C ILE A 117 6.88 25.55 24.46
N GLY A 118 6.40 26.47 25.30
CA GLY A 118 7.15 27.60 25.83
C GLY A 118 7.54 28.66 24.81
N ASP A 119 7.94 29.84 25.31
CA ASP A 119 8.49 30.89 24.46
C ASP A 119 9.90 30.49 24.04
N ARG A 120 10.04 30.13 22.76
CA ARG A 120 11.35 29.97 22.13
C ARG A 120 11.60 31.22 21.28
N PRO A 121 12.24 32.26 21.83
CA PRO A 121 12.46 33.50 21.11
C PRO A 121 13.41 33.30 19.92
N VAL A 122 13.28 34.17 18.92
CA VAL A 122 14.20 34.25 17.77
C VAL A 122 15.33 35.26 18.01
N ASP A 123 15.41 35.83 19.22
CA ASP A 123 16.29 36.93 19.57
C ASP A 123 17.77 36.60 19.36
N LEU A 124 18.19 35.36 19.60
CA LEU A 124 19.56 34.91 19.33
C LEU A 124 19.90 34.96 17.83
N PHE A 125 18.97 34.62 16.94
CA PHE A 125 19.17 34.75 15.50
C PHE A 125 19.31 36.21 15.09
N LEU A 126 18.44 37.09 15.62
CA LEU A 126 18.47 38.53 15.34
C LEU A 126 19.77 39.17 15.85
N LYS A 127 20.15 38.89 17.10
CA LYS A 127 21.41 39.36 17.71
C LYS A 127 22.60 38.90 16.90
N SER A 128 22.60 37.63 16.46
CA SER A 128 23.70 37.07 15.70
C SER A 128 23.87 37.73 14.33
N LEU A 129 22.77 37.85 13.57
CA LEU A 129 22.80 38.49 12.26
C LEU A 129 23.06 39.99 12.33
N ASN A 130 22.56 40.68 13.36
CA ASN A 130 22.86 42.11 13.59
C ASN A 130 24.34 42.33 13.90
N ALA A 131 24.98 41.44 14.66
CA ALA A 131 26.42 41.49 14.89
C ALA A 131 27.25 41.26 13.62
N LEU A 132 26.69 40.61 12.60
CA LEU A 132 27.27 40.49 11.26
C LEU A 132 27.00 41.71 10.37
N GLY A 133 26.39 42.78 10.89
CA GLY A 133 26.11 44.01 10.14
C GLY A 133 24.74 44.07 9.46
N ALA A 134 23.83 43.15 9.79
CA ALA A 134 22.42 43.30 9.44
C ALA A 134 21.71 44.31 10.37
N ASN A 135 20.60 44.86 9.90
CA ASN A 135 19.67 45.63 10.72
C ASN A 135 18.31 44.95 10.70
N LEU A 136 18.11 44.02 11.63
CA LEU A 136 16.89 43.24 11.79
C LEU A 136 16.10 43.70 13.01
N SER A 137 14.78 43.78 12.83
CA SER A 137 13.80 44.02 13.89
C SER A 137 12.56 43.15 13.69
N ILE A 138 11.81 42.94 14.76
CA ILE A 138 10.47 42.34 14.68
C ILE A 138 9.48 43.50 14.50
N ASP A 139 8.75 43.47 13.40
CA ASP A 139 7.52 44.26 13.22
C ASP A 139 6.37 43.51 13.90
N TYR A 140 5.90 44.05 15.02
CA TYR A 140 4.83 43.47 15.82
C TYR A 140 3.43 43.71 15.22
N GLU A 141 3.27 44.66 14.29
CA GLU A 141 1.98 44.90 13.63
C GLU A 141 1.73 43.85 12.55
N THR A 142 2.76 43.50 11.78
CA THR A 142 2.67 42.49 10.72
C THR A 142 3.15 41.10 11.15
N GLU A 143 3.61 40.97 12.39
CA GLU A 143 4.23 39.75 12.95
C GLU A 143 5.33 39.19 12.05
N CYS A 144 6.20 40.07 11.55
CA CYS A 144 7.28 39.72 10.63
C CYS A 144 8.63 40.18 11.16
N ILE A 145 9.65 39.38 10.88
CA ILE A 145 11.05 39.78 10.97
C ILE A 145 11.37 40.54 9.69
N VAL A 146 11.77 41.79 9.83
CA VAL A 146 12.14 42.66 8.71
C VAL A 146 13.56 43.19 8.92
N GLY A 147 14.32 43.29 7.83
CA GLY A 147 15.62 43.92 7.90
C GLY A 147 16.38 43.94 6.60
N SER A 148 17.51 44.62 6.63
CA SER A 148 18.40 44.74 5.49
C SER A 148 19.87 44.75 5.90
N CYS A 149 20.74 44.44 4.96
CA CYS A 149 22.17 44.54 5.11
C CYS A 149 22.80 44.92 3.77
N LYS A 150 23.87 45.74 3.79
CA LYS A 150 24.68 45.95 2.59
C LYS A 150 25.51 44.72 2.24
N GLN A 151 26.03 44.07 3.28
CA GLN A 151 26.81 42.83 3.24
C GLN A 151 26.90 42.29 4.67
N LEU A 152 26.96 40.98 4.82
CA LEU A 152 27.28 40.35 6.10
C LEU A 152 28.80 40.29 6.26
N VAL A 153 29.31 40.82 7.38
CA VAL A 153 30.74 40.90 7.69
C VAL A 153 31.03 39.95 8.85
N GLY A 154 32.06 39.10 8.68
CA GLY A 154 32.47 38.15 9.72
C GLY A 154 32.77 38.85 11.04
N THR A 155 32.27 38.27 12.14
CA THR A 155 32.46 38.78 13.50
C THR A 155 32.80 37.63 14.45
N THR A 156 33.31 37.96 15.64
CA THR A 156 33.56 36.97 16.68
C THR A 156 32.33 36.84 17.56
N PHE A 157 31.75 35.64 17.60
CA PHE A 157 30.67 35.33 18.52
C PHE A 157 31.21 34.71 19.80
N ARG A 158 30.79 35.27 20.93
CA ARG A 158 30.95 34.64 22.24
C ARG A 158 29.57 34.24 22.71
N PHE A 159 29.24 32.96 22.54
CA PHE A 159 28.03 32.40 23.15
C PHE A 159 28.27 32.36 24.66
N GLU A 160 27.40 32.99 25.45
CA GLU A 160 27.55 33.05 26.92
C GLU A 160 27.34 31.68 27.59
N THR A 161 26.84 30.70 26.82
CA THR A 161 26.82 29.26 27.14
C THR A 161 26.64 28.47 25.84
N TYR A 162 27.38 27.35 25.65
CA TYR A 162 26.85 26.03 25.23
C TYR A 162 27.90 24.95 24.89
N LEU A 163 27.49 23.70 25.16
CA LEU A 163 28.15 22.42 24.85
C LEU A 163 27.90 21.96 23.39
N GLY A 164 28.98 21.53 22.71
CA GLY A 164 28.99 20.40 21.75
C GLY A 164 28.79 20.69 20.25
N GLY A 165 29.90 20.71 19.50
CA GLY A 165 29.99 20.62 18.03
C GLY A 165 31.46 20.74 17.60
N ARG A 166 31.91 19.98 16.57
CA ARG A 166 33.35 19.76 16.33
C ARG A 166 34.14 20.99 15.92
N ILE A 167 34.82 21.48 16.93
CA ILE A 167 35.54 22.71 17.08
C ILE A 167 36.61 22.35 18.13
N GLU A 168 37.85 22.85 18.04
CA GLU A 168 38.84 22.52 19.09
C GLU A 168 38.28 22.97 20.46
N GLY A 169 38.22 22.04 21.43
CA GLY A 169 37.56 22.25 22.72
C GLY A 169 36.15 21.67 22.87
N GLU A 170 35.66 20.85 21.92
CA GLU A 170 34.39 20.10 22.04
C GLU A 170 34.31 19.34 23.38
N GLY A 171 33.31 19.66 24.21
CA GLY A 171 33.14 19.12 25.57
C GLY A 171 33.73 19.99 26.70
N THR A 172 34.25 21.18 26.39
CA THR A 172 34.77 22.16 27.36
C THR A 172 34.04 23.50 27.27
N SER A 173 34.29 24.43 28.21
CA SER A 173 33.66 25.75 28.25
C SER A 173 34.15 26.74 27.17
N THR A 174 34.92 26.30 26.17
CA THR A 174 35.41 27.14 25.08
C THR A 174 35.55 26.35 23.78
N ILE A 175 35.14 26.97 22.69
CA ILE A 175 35.00 26.37 21.36
C ILE A 175 35.73 27.31 20.36
N THR A 176 36.79 26.85 19.68
CA THR A 176 37.60 27.63 18.70
C THR A 176 37.49 27.15 17.25
N ILE A 177 36.86 27.94 16.36
CA ILE A 177 36.81 27.68 14.90
C ILE A 177 38.02 28.35 14.24
N LYS A 178 38.97 27.56 13.69
CA LYS A 178 40.12 28.07 12.93
C LYS A 178 39.83 27.98 11.43
N GLU A 179 40.02 29.10 10.74
CA GLU A 179 39.90 29.34 9.29
C GLU A 179 38.48 29.67 8.75
N ALA A 180 38.43 30.67 7.87
CA ALA A 180 37.21 31.09 7.18
C ALA A 180 36.76 29.99 6.21
N LEU A 181 35.47 29.63 6.26
CA LEU A 181 34.84 28.74 5.29
C LEU A 181 35.21 29.19 3.87
N THR A 182 35.90 28.32 3.13
CA THR A 182 36.01 28.47 1.67
C THR A 182 34.57 28.56 1.13
N PRO A 183 34.22 29.50 0.23
CA PRO A 183 32.90 29.51 -0.38
C PRO A 183 32.59 28.12 -0.92
N LEU A 184 31.37 27.60 -0.66
CA LEU A 184 30.87 26.38 -1.30
C LEU A 184 31.18 26.51 -2.80
N ARG A 185 32.05 25.65 -3.32
CA ARG A 185 32.54 25.78 -4.69
C ARG A 185 31.36 25.53 -5.63
N SER A 186 31.21 26.34 -6.67
CA SER A 186 30.23 26.04 -7.72
C SER A 186 30.70 24.80 -8.48
N GLY A 187 30.02 23.68 -8.31
CA GLY A 187 30.26 22.42 -9.01
C GLY A 187 29.10 21.45 -8.82
N LYS A 188 29.00 20.42 -9.68
CA LYS A 188 28.11 19.27 -9.46
C LYS A 188 28.65 18.47 -8.26
N GLU A 189 28.38 18.95 -7.05
CA GLU A 189 28.76 18.26 -5.82
C GLU A 189 27.55 17.51 -5.27
N THR A 190 27.71 16.20 -5.12
CA THR A 190 26.73 15.33 -4.48
C THR A 190 27.00 15.30 -2.98
N PHE A 191 26.01 15.66 -2.16
CA PHE A 191 26.13 15.63 -0.70
C PHE A 191 25.08 14.72 -0.08
N ALA A 192 25.50 13.75 0.73
CA ALA A 192 24.60 12.85 1.45
C ALA A 192 24.36 13.33 2.89
N ILE A 193 23.09 13.47 3.28
CA ILE A 193 22.72 13.77 4.67
C ILE A 193 23.04 12.54 5.54
N ARG A 194 23.71 12.74 6.68
CA ARG A 194 23.99 11.65 7.64
C ARG A 194 22.69 11.16 8.28
N GLY A 195 22.62 9.85 8.56
CA GLY A 195 21.46 9.23 9.20
C GLY A 195 21.05 9.87 10.53
N ASP A 196 19.75 9.87 10.81
CA ASP A 196 19.17 10.44 12.01
C ASP A 196 19.43 9.55 13.24
N ARG A 197 20.21 10.06 14.18
CA ARG A 197 20.56 9.37 15.43
C ARG A 197 19.33 9.18 16.33
N ILE A 198 18.37 10.09 16.28
CA ILE A 198 17.13 10.03 17.07
C ILE A 198 16.25 8.90 16.52
N GLU A 199 16.10 8.85 15.20
CA GLU A 199 15.36 7.78 14.54
C GLU A 199 15.98 6.41 14.81
N ALA A 200 17.31 6.29 14.61
CA ALA A 200 18.06 5.06 14.87
C ALA A 200 17.88 4.58 16.32
N GLY A 201 18.03 5.48 17.31
CA GLY A 201 17.82 5.14 18.71
C GLY A 201 16.42 4.60 18.98
N THR A 202 15.39 5.17 18.35
CA THR A 202 13.99 4.77 18.59
C THR A 202 13.73 3.32 18.19
N TYR A 203 14.25 2.87 17.04
CA TYR A 203 14.12 1.47 16.65
C TYR A 203 14.93 0.53 17.53
N LEU A 204 16.14 0.94 17.95
CA LEU A 204 16.95 0.14 18.87
C LEU A 204 16.29 -0.03 20.24
N PHE A 205 15.73 1.04 20.81
CA PHE A 205 14.97 0.95 22.06
C PHE A 205 13.68 0.17 21.90
N ALA A 206 12.99 0.27 20.76
CA ALA A 206 11.80 -0.54 20.48
C ALA A 206 12.13 -2.04 20.39
N ALA A 207 13.26 -2.40 19.78
CA ALA A 207 13.76 -3.77 19.74
C ALA A 207 14.05 -4.28 21.16
N ALA A 208 14.79 -3.50 21.97
CA ALA A 208 15.05 -3.84 23.37
C ALA A 208 13.76 -4.00 24.19
N ALA A 209 12.80 -3.09 24.00
CA ALA A 209 11.53 -3.08 24.70
C ALA A 209 10.64 -4.29 24.37
N THR A 210 10.70 -4.77 23.12
CA THR A 210 9.94 -5.93 22.64
C THR A 210 10.71 -7.25 22.74
N GLY A 211 11.96 -7.19 23.23
CA GLY A 211 12.87 -8.34 23.29
C GLY A 211 13.30 -8.86 21.91
N GLY A 212 13.26 -8.01 20.89
CA GLY A 212 13.47 -8.32 19.48
C GLY A 212 14.91 -8.24 18.96
N ASP A 213 15.11 -8.64 17.70
CA ASP A 213 16.40 -8.67 17.00
C ASP A 213 16.35 -7.77 15.76
N VAL A 214 16.88 -6.54 15.89
CA VAL A 214 16.75 -5.51 14.85
C VAL A 214 18.10 -4.98 14.38
N VAL A 215 18.28 -4.97 13.06
CA VAL A 215 19.42 -4.36 12.39
C VAL A 215 19.06 -2.95 11.95
N VAL A 216 19.88 -1.96 12.28
CA VAL A 216 19.66 -0.56 11.94
C VAL A 216 20.74 -0.07 10.97
N ASP A 217 20.31 0.29 9.76
CA ASP A 217 21.21 0.71 8.68
C ASP A 217 21.22 2.22 8.45
N GLY A 218 22.28 2.73 7.81
CA GLY A 218 22.32 4.14 7.38
C GLY A 218 22.76 5.12 8.47
N VAL A 219 23.25 4.61 9.60
CA VAL A 219 23.75 5.42 10.71
C VAL A 219 25.21 5.09 11.01
N ILE A 220 25.98 6.10 11.39
CA ILE A 220 27.38 5.93 11.78
C ILE A 220 27.41 5.44 13.24
N PRO A 221 28.05 4.31 13.57
CA PRO A 221 28.04 3.79 14.94
C PRO A 221 28.58 4.77 16.00
N SER A 222 29.64 5.53 15.67
CA SER A 222 30.21 6.53 16.59
C SER A 222 29.24 7.66 16.95
N ASP A 223 28.25 7.89 16.08
CA ASP A 223 27.24 8.92 16.25
C ASP A 223 26.17 8.51 17.28
N LEU A 224 26.07 7.20 17.60
CA LEU A 224 25.14 6.63 18.57
C LEU A 224 25.76 6.36 19.95
N GLY A 225 26.97 6.86 20.23
CA GLY A 225 27.77 6.46 21.39
C GLY A 225 27.03 6.41 22.73
N GLU A 226 26.20 7.42 23.06
CA GLU A 226 25.41 7.42 24.31
C GLU A 226 24.21 6.46 24.27
N VAL A 227 23.54 6.32 23.11
CA VAL A 227 22.44 5.36 22.93
C VAL A 227 22.92 3.93 23.13
N LEU A 228 24.07 3.58 22.54
CA LEU A 228 24.65 2.24 22.64
C LEU A 228 25.05 1.91 24.08
N LYS A 229 25.66 2.85 24.82
CA LYS A 229 25.98 2.66 26.24
C LYS A 229 24.76 2.39 27.09
N VAL A 230 23.64 3.05 26.79
CA VAL A 230 22.38 2.84 27.53
C VAL A 230 21.81 1.46 27.24
N LEU A 231 21.80 1.03 25.98
CA LEU A 231 21.35 -0.32 25.61
C LEU A 231 22.23 -1.41 26.23
N GLU A 232 23.54 -1.22 26.25
CA GLU A 232 24.48 -2.12 26.95
C GLU A 232 24.17 -2.19 28.45
N ALA A 233 23.91 -1.04 29.11
CA ALA A 233 23.51 -0.99 30.51
C ALA A 233 22.14 -1.64 30.78
N MET A 234 21.26 -1.71 29.77
CA MET A 234 20.00 -2.45 29.80
C MET A 234 20.18 -3.96 29.59
N GLY A 235 21.41 -4.42 29.36
CA GLY A 235 21.73 -5.83 29.11
C GLY A 235 21.56 -6.26 27.65
N CYS A 236 21.46 -5.30 26.71
CA CYS A 236 21.41 -5.62 25.29
C CYS A 236 22.82 -5.94 24.78
N GLU A 237 22.97 -7.03 24.03
CA GLU A 237 24.17 -7.28 23.26
C GLU A 237 24.11 -6.54 21.92
N MET A 238 25.26 -6.11 21.41
CA MET A 238 25.33 -5.31 20.18
C MET A 238 26.57 -5.72 19.40
N SER A 239 26.48 -5.74 18.07
CA SER A 239 27.65 -5.92 17.21
C SER A 239 27.76 -4.80 16.18
N VAL A 240 28.95 -4.24 16.00
CA VAL A 240 29.13 -3.13 15.08
C VAL A 240 29.93 -3.61 13.88
N ALA A 241 29.33 -3.57 12.69
CA ALA A 241 30.02 -3.90 11.44
C ALA A 241 30.79 -2.68 10.89
N LYS A 242 31.88 -2.91 10.16
CA LYS A 242 32.83 -1.86 9.70
C LYS A 242 32.39 -1.04 8.48
N ILE A 243 31.14 -1.17 8.01
CA ILE A 243 30.55 -0.52 6.81
C ILE A 243 29.08 -0.21 7.21
N PRO A 244 28.44 0.91 6.79
CA PRO A 244 27.61 1.82 7.62
C PRO A 244 26.31 1.20 8.17
N TYR A 245 26.47 0.24 9.09
CA TYR A 245 25.42 -0.54 9.70
C TYR A 245 25.74 -0.69 11.19
N VAL A 246 24.74 -0.41 12.03
CA VAL A 246 24.77 -0.73 13.46
C VAL A 246 23.87 -1.93 13.65
N TYR A 247 24.45 -3.06 14.06
CA TYR A 247 23.72 -4.29 14.27
C TYR A 247 23.48 -4.47 15.78
N VAL A 248 22.22 -4.54 16.20
CA VAL A 248 21.90 -4.84 17.59
C VAL A 248 21.22 -6.20 17.61
N VAL A 249 21.83 -7.16 18.29
CA VAL A 249 21.23 -8.48 18.51
C VAL A 249 21.12 -8.70 19.98
N LEU A 250 19.88 -8.78 20.44
CA LEU A 250 19.59 -9.27 21.77
C LEU A 250 19.74 -10.79 21.74
N LEU A 251 20.88 -11.30 22.19
CA LEU A 251 20.92 -12.72 22.57
C LEU A 251 19.86 -12.98 23.66
N PRO A 252 19.27 -14.19 23.70
CA PRO A 252 18.23 -14.54 24.66
C PRO A 252 18.83 -14.64 26.08
N GLY A 253 19.00 -13.48 26.71
CA GLY A 253 19.16 -13.34 28.15
C GLY A 253 17.79 -13.43 28.84
N PRO A 254 17.74 -13.76 30.14
CA PRO A 254 16.48 -13.94 30.85
C PRO A 254 15.64 -12.68 30.67
N GLN A 255 14.40 -12.87 30.17
CA GLN A 255 13.37 -11.86 30.12
C GLN A 255 13.28 -11.19 31.48
N ASP A 256 13.92 -10.03 31.59
CA ASP A 256 13.88 -9.26 32.80
C ASP A 256 12.77 -8.23 32.66
N PRO A 257 11.61 -8.41 33.33
CA PRO A 257 10.53 -7.43 33.31
C PRO A 257 10.94 -6.08 33.95
N ARG A 258 12.20 -5.93 34.40
CA ARG A 258 12.81 -4.69 34.90
C ARG A 258 13.38 -3.78 33.81
N ILE A 259 13.18 -4.05 32.51
CA ILE A 259 13.51 -3.08 31.45
C ILE A 259 12.64 -1.83 31.65
N ASP A 260 13.23 -0.83 32.30
CA ASP A 260 12.60 0.44 32.59
C ASP A 260 12.45 1.23 31.27
N LEU A 261 11.23 1.21 30.71
CA LEU A 261 10.87 1.94 29.49
C LEU A 261 10.90 3.47 29.67
N SER A 262 11.32 3.99 30.83
CA SER A 262 11.57 5.42 31.04
C SER A 262 12.93 5.90 30.51
N TRP A 263 13.88 5.00 30.21
CA TRP A 263 15.21 5.39 29.76
C TRP A 263 15.30 6.03 28.36
N PRO A 264 14.42 5.73 27.39
CA PRO A 264 14.25 6.55 26.19
C PRO A 264 13.86 8.01 26.52
N HIS A 265 13.39 8.34 27.72
CA HIS A 265 13.26 9.75 28.11
C HIS A 265 14.60 10.29 28.63
N ARG A 266 15.33 9.57 29.50
CA ARG A 266 16.61 10.06 30.08
C ARG A 266 17.75 10.19 29.08
N ALA A 267 17.89 9.28 28.11
CA ALA A 267 18.92 9.35 27.09
C ALA A 267 18.65 10.43 26.02
N TYR A 268 17.38 10.84 25.85
CA TYR A 268 16.95 11.77 24.80
C TYR A 268 16.83 13.24 25.25
N PHE A 269 16.96 13.51 26.55
CA PHE A 269 16.96 14.85 27.14
C PHE A 269 18.33 15.22 27.72
N THR A 270 19.39 15.18 26.93
CA THR A 270 20.57 16.01 27.22
C THR A 270 20.38 17.39 26.57
N ASP A 271 19.50 18.19 27.17
CA ASP A 271 19.58 19.65 27.13
C ASP A 271 20.19 20.11 28.47
N PRO A 272 21.44 20.61 28.49
CA PRO A 272 22.09 21.02 29.74
C PRO A 272 21.60 22.36 30.32
N GLU A 273 20.75 23.15 29.63
CA GLU A 273 20.32 24.48 30.10
C GLU A 273 18.80 24.71 30.14
N ALA A 274 17.99 23.65 30.22
CA ALA A 274 16.56 23.84 30.50
C ALA A 274 16.34 24.35 31.95
N ARG A 275 16.42 25.67 32.16
CA ARG A 275 15.69 26.34 33.25
C ARG A 275 14.20 26.24 32.94
N ARG A 276 13.61 25.11 33.38
CA ARG A 276 12.19 24.74 33.43
C ARG A 276 11.54 24.40 32.09
N ILE A 277 11.46 23.09 31.81
CA ILE A 277 10.31 22.50 31.10
C ILE A 277 9.68 21.49 32.08
N HIS A 278 8.48 21.82 32.56
CA HIS A 278 7.67 20.91 33.37
C HIS A 278 6.91 19.96 32.44
N GLN A 279 7.21 18.66 32.52
CA GLN A 279 6.25 17.62 32.13
C GLN A 279 6.29 16.51 33.18
N TYR A 280 5.25 16.47 34.01
CA TYR A 280 4.96 15.36 34.90
C TYR A 280 4.34 14.24 34.05
N ILE A 281 5.06 13.14 33.85
CA ILE A 281 4.45 11.88 33.40
C ILE A 281 4.32 11.00 34.64
N LYS A 282 3.16 11.06 35.31
CA LYS A 282 2.79 10.03 36.27
C LYS A 282 2.12 8.91 35.50
N ILE A 283 2.81 7.79 35.32
CA ILE A 283 2.21 6.56 34.77
C ILE A 283 1.49 5.89 35.94
N ASP A 284 0.26 6.32 36.23
CA ASP A 284 -0.60 5.60 37.16
C ASP A 284 -1.17 4.33 36.48
N LYS A 285 -1.59 3.35 37.28
CA LYS A 285 -1.96 1.98 36.85
C LYS A 285 -3.09 1.90 35.80
N ASP A 286 -3.74 3.02 35.53
CA ASP A 286 -4.74 3.22 34.50
C ASP A 286 -4.28 4.41 33.63
N LEU A 287 -4.02 4.20 32.34
CA LEU A 287 -3.50 5.26 31.45
C LEU A 287 -4.46 6.45 31.35
N GLU A 288 -4.39 7.43 32.21
CA GLU A 288 -4.98 8.75 32.01
C GLU A 288 -3.81 9.74 31.99
N PRO A 289 -3.44 10.33 30.85
CA PRO A 289 -2.53 11.47 30.83
C PRO A 289 -3.28 12.71 31.36
N SER A 290 -3.62 12.67 32.65
CA SER A 290 -4.26 13.79 33.34
C SER A 290 -3.19 14.69 33.95
N ARG A 291 -3.28 15.98 33.61
CA ARG A 291 -2.50 17.06 34.23
C ARG A 291 -2.73 17.06 35.74
N TYR A 292 -1.82 16.48 36.50
CA TYR A 292 -1.72 16.75 37.93
C TYR A 292 -0.59 17.76 38.19
N LEU A 293 -0.98 19.03 38.31
CA LEU A 293 -0.21 20.04 39.05
C LEU A 293 -0.34 19.68 40.54
N SER A 294 0.65 19.00 41.12
CA SER A 294 0.77 18.94 42.58
C SER A 294 1.64 20.11 43.04
N GLU A 295 1.11 20.96 43.91
CA GLU A 295 1.76 22.16 44.45
C GLU A 295 2.93 21.87 45.42
N LYS A 296 3.44 20.64 45.52
CA LYS A 296 4.48 20.29 46.51
C LYS A 296 5.45 19.23 45.99
N GLY A 297 6.45 19.65 45.22
CA GLY A 297 7.61 18.83 44.85
C GLY A 297 8.58 19.62 43.99
N ASP A 298 9.86 19.66 44.35
CA ASP A 298 10.88 20.36 43.57
C ASP A 298 11.02 19.73 42.17
N ALA A 299 10.73 20.55 41.16
CA ALA A 299 10.48 20.19 39.77
C ALA A 299 11.72 19.77 38.95
N THR A 300 12.50 18.82 39.45
CA THR A 300 13.67 18.24 38.76
C THR A 300 13.77 16.73 38.89
N THR A 301 12.89 16.10 39.67
CA THR A 301 12.91 14.65 39.91
C THR A 301 11.65 14.02 39.34
N ILE A 302 11.83 13.03 38.45
CA ILE A 302 10.76 12.14 38.01
C ILE A 302 10.90 10.87 38.84
N GLU A 303 9.94 10.61 39.73
CA GLU A 303 9.85 9.35 40.47
C GLU A 303 8.98 8.38 39.68
N ILE A 304 9.55 7.23 39.31
CA ILE A 304 8.89 6.19 38.53
C ILE A 304 8.83 4.94 39.39
N GLU A 305 7.62 4.57 39.81
CA GLU A 305 7.38 3.33 40.54
C GLU A 305 7.01 2.21 39.56
N GLY A 306 7.78 1.12 39.56
CA GLY A 306 7.60 -0.02 38.67
C GLY A 306 8.36 -1.27 39.15
N PRO A 307 8.20 -2.43 38.47
CA PRO A 307 7.60 -2.59 37.13
C PRO A 307 6.07 -2.70 37.13
N SER A 308 5.44 -2.11 36.10
CA SER A 308 3.98 -2.18 35.86
C SER A 308 3.72 -2.65 34.43
N LEU A 309 2.80 -3.60 34.26
CA LEU A 309 2.37 -4.06 32.93
C LEU A 309 1.60 -2.93 32.22
N LEU A 310 2.02 -2.60 30.99
CA LEU A 310 1.32 -1.63 30.14
C LEU A 310 0.06 -2.25 29.52
N ARG A 311 -1.01 -1.47 29.44
CA ARG A 311 -2.27 -1.82 28.77
C ARG A 311 -2.56 -0.82 27.66
N GLY A 312 -3.15 -1.28 26.57
CA GLY A 312 -3.52 -0.39 25.48
C GLY A 312 -4.65 0.57 25.86
N LYS A 313 -4.53 1.83 25.41
CA LYS A 313 -5.57 2.87 25.51
C LYS A 313 -5.43 3.89 24.38
N THR A 314 -6.45 4.72 24.19
CA THR A 314 -6.34 5.97 23.41
C THR A 314 -5.51 7.01 24.18
N VAL A 315 -4.49 7.54 23.51
CA VAL A 315 -3.53 8.51 24.06
C VAL A 315 -3.25 9.60 23.03
N GLY A 316 -3.17 10.86 23.47
CA GLY A 316 -2.79 12.01 22.63
C GLY A 316 -1.32 12.36 22.80
N SER A 317 -0.66 12.75 21.71
CA SER A 317 0.72 13.21 21.76
C SER A 317 0.79 14.73 21.86
N THR A 318 1.83 15.24 22.53
CA THR A 318 2.03 16.69 22.70
C THR A 318 3.22 17.24 21.89
N ASP A 319 4.06 16.34 21.38
CA ASP A 319 5.23 16.64 20.58
C ASP A 319 5.76 15.39 19.86
N LEU A 320 6.73 15.60 18.96
CA LEU A 320 7.36 14.56 18.14
C LEU A 320 7.93 13.37 18.96
N ARG A 321 8.61 13.63 20.07
CA ARG A 321 9.28 12.60 20.88
C ARG A 321 8.28 11.88 21.77
N CYS A 322 7.31 12.61 22.32
CA CYS A 322 6.17 12.02 23.00
C CYS A 322 5.42 11.06 22.07
N ALA A 323 5.14 11.45 20.82
CA ALA A 323 4.48 10.60 19.83
C ALA A 323 5.23 9.28 19.60
N ALA A 324 6.53 9.34 19.32
CA ALA A 324 7.35 8.13 19.11
C ALA A 324 7.42 7.24 20.36
N SER A 325 7.51 7.83 21.55
CA SER A 325 7.55 7.08 22.81
C SER A 325 6.23 6.36 23.08
N LEU A 326 5.09 7.01 22.78
CA LEU A 326 3.76 6.38 22.90
C LEU A 326 3.58 5.24 21.89
N VAL A 327 4.17 5.35 20.70
CA VAL A 327 4.20 4.24 19.74
C VAL A 327 4.97 3.05 20.32
N VAL A 328 6.20 3.26 20.83
CA VAL A 328 7.00 2.19 21.45
C VAL A 328 6.29 1.58 22.67
N ALA A 329 5.68 2.40 23.51
CA ALA A 329 4.87 1.91 24.63
C ALA A 329 3.69 1.05 24.15
N GLY A 330 3.03 1.45 23.06
CA GLY A 330 1.94 0.68 22.43
C GLY A 330 2.40 -0.69 21.90
N LEU A 331 3.63 -0.80 21.38
CA LEU A 331 4.19 -2.06 20.89
C LEU A 331 4.40 -3.09 22.01
N VAL A 332 4.65 -2.63 23.24
CA VAL A 332 4.83 -3.50 24.42
C VAL A 332 3.53 -3.72 25.19
N ALA A 333 2.57 -2.79 25.06
CA ALA A 333 1.33 -2.82 25.82
C ALA A 333 0.44 -4.01 25.45
N LYS A 334 -0.23 -4.59 26.46
CA LYS A 334 -1.26 -5.61 26.22
C LYS A 334 -2.55 -4.96 25.72
N GLY A 335 -3.03 -5.39 24.56
CA GLY A 335 -4.28 -4.91 23.95
C GLY A 335 -4.04 -3.85 22.88
N GLU A 336 -5.08 -3.10 22.54
CA GLU A 336 -5.04 -2.08 21.49
C GLU A 336 -4.70 -0.69 22.05
N THR A 337 -3.66 -0.06 21.51
CA THR A 337 -3.30 1.33 21.78
C THR A 337 -3.65 2.19 20.58
N MET A 338 -4.28 3.35 20.82
CA MET A 338 -4.61 4.32 19.76
C MET A 338 -3.86 5.63 20.03
N VAL A 339 -2.85 5.94 19.23
CA VAL A 339 -2.09 7.19 19.34
C VAL A 339 -2.72 8.24 18.43
N GLN A 340 -3.12 9.37 19.01
CA GLN A 340 -3.71 10.52 18.32
C GLN A 340 -2.66 11.60 18.03
N ASP A 341 -3.06 12.65 17.29
CA ASP A 341 -2.21 13.79 16.94
C ASP A 341 -0.96 13.41 16.12
N LEU A 342 -1.15 12.52 15.13
CA LEU A 342 -0.07 11.97 14.31
C LEU A 342 0.77 13.01 13.56
N HIS A 343 0.24 14.23 13.36
CA HIS A 343 0.99 15.32 12.76
C HIS A 343 2.30 15.62 13.52
N PHE A 344 2.41 15.31 14.81
CA PHE A 344 3.67 15.42 15.54
C PHE A 344 4.69 14.38 15.09
N LEU A 345 4.25 13.16 14.79
CA LEU A 345 5.08 12.05 14.32
C LEU A 345 5.59 12.31 12.89
N ASP A 346 4.69 12.76 12.02
CA ASP A 346 4.95 13.07 10.60
C ASP A 346 5.96 14.22 10.38
N ARG A 347 6.27 14.98 11.45
CA ARG A 347 7.25 16.08 11.43
C ARG A 347 8.70 15.66 11.62
N GLY A 348 8.95 14.41 12.03
CA GLY A 348 10.31 13.98 12.36
C GLY A 348 10.62 12.51 12.15
N TYR A 349 9.62 11.67 11.87
CA TYR A 349 9.84 10.30 11.41
C TYR A 349 9.27 10.12 10.01
N ALA A 350 10.09 9.58 9.11
CA ALA A 350 9.65 9.18 7.79
C ALA A 350 9.19 7.72 7.85
N ASN A 351 7.93 7.49 7.49
CA ASN A 351 7.32 6.16 7.33
C ASN A 351 7.46 5.25 8.56
N ILE A 352 7.31 5.79 9.77
CA ILE A 352 7.49 5.03 11.01
C ILE A 352 6.57 3.80 11.13
N VAL A 353 5.32 3.92 10.67
CA VAL A 353 4.35 2.81 10.68
C VAL A 353 4.86 1.68 9.77
N GLU A 354 5.25 2.01 8.53
CA GLU A 354 5.80 1.03 7.58
C GLU A 354 7.07 0.38 8.12
N LYS A 355 8.00 1.18 8.67
CA LYS A 355 9.24 0.67 9.25
C LYS A 355 9.01 -0.28 10.42
N PHE A 356 8.04 0.01 11.30
CA PHE A 356 7.67 -0.94 12.35
C PHE A 356 6.96 -2.18 11.80
N ARG A 357 6.09 -2.06 10.79
CA ARG A 357 5.48 -3.23 10.12
C ARG A 357 6.53 -4.14 9.47
N LEU A 358 7.56 -3.56 8.84
CA LEU A 358 8.71 -4.30 8.29
C LEU A 358 9.48 -5.07 9.37
N LEU A 359 9.44 -4.60 10.61
CA LEU A 359 10.00 -5.30 11.77
C LEU A 359 9.01 -6.26 12.43
N GLY A 360 7.84 -6.52 11.82
CA GLY A 360 6.83 -7.44 12.32
C GLY A 360 5.80 -6.84 13.28
N ALA A 361 5.81 -5.53 13.54
CA ALA A 361 4.81 -4.91 14.40
C ALA A 361 3.40 -4.94 13.80
N ASP A 362 2.38 -5.20 14.63
CA ASP A 362 0.98 -4.98 14.27
C ASP A 362 0.59 -3.53 14.54
N ILE A 363 0.90 -2.66 13.57
CA ILE A 363 0.69 -1.21 13.64
C ILE A 363 0.09 -0.71 12.33
N ARG A 364 -0.99 0.08 12.42
CA ARG A 364 -1.70 0.64 11.27
C ARG A 364 -2.01 2.12 11.47
N ARG A 365 -2.03 2.89 10.39
CA ARG A 365 -2.58 4.26 10.38
C ARG A 365 -4.05 4.17 9.99
N ALA A 366 -4.91 4.95 10.63
CA ALA A 366 -6.35 4.92 10.36
C ALA A 366 -6.97 6.31 10.48
N THR A 367 -7.94 6.60 9.61
CA THR A 367 -8.87 7.71 9.76
C THR A 367 -10.12 7.21 10.47
N ILE A 368 -10.42 7.77 11.65
CA ILE A 368 -11.62 7.46 12.42
C ILE A 368 -12.74 8.40 11.98
N LEU A 369 -13.79 7.83 11.39
CA LEU A 369 -14.97 8.57 10.96
C LEU A 369 -15.86 8.95 12.15
N PRO A 370 -16.76 9.94 12.00
CA PRO A 370 -17.66 10.35 13.08
C PRO A 370 -18.61 9.26 13.58
N SER A 371 -18.87 8.25 12.74
CA SER A 371 -19.60 7.02 13.10
C SER A 371 -18.81 6.07 14.00
N GLY A 372 -17.51 6.30 14.20
CA GLY A 372 -16.58 5.38 14.88
C GLY A 372 -15.90 4.38 13.94
N MET A 373 -16.31 4.33 12.68
CA MET A 373 -15.71 3.45 11.66
C MET A 373 -14.24 3.82 11.40
N ARG A 374 -13.42 2.79 11.14
CA ARG A 374 -11.98 2.92 10.96
C ARG A 374 -11.63 2.70 9.50
N VAL A 375 -11.17 3.74 8.82
CA VAL A 375 -10.61 3.63 7.47
C VAL A 375 -9.10 3.48 7.60
N LEU A 376 -8.59 2.26 7.39
CA LEU A 376 -7.16 1.98 7.45
C LEU A 376 -6.45 2.62 6.25
N CYS A 377 -5.25 3.13 6.46
CA CYS A 377 -4.40 3.70 5.41
C CYS A 377 -3.30 2.71 5.04
N ASP A 378 -2.96 2.66 3.74
CA ASP A 378 -1.85 1.87 3.20
C ASP A 378 -1.90 0.39 3.66
N GLU A 379 -3.09 -0.21 3.58
CA GLU A 379 -3.31 -1.58 4.01
C GLU A 379 -2.82 -2.56 2.92
N PRO A 380 -1.92 -3.51 3.22
CA PRO A 380 -1.40 -4.45 2.24
C PRO A 380 -2.50 -5.40 1.77
N LEU A 381 -2.73 -5.41 0.45
CA LEU A 381 -3.71 -6.32 -0.14
C LEU A 381 -3.15 -7.73 -0.35
N SER A 382 -1.83 -7.92 -0.22
CA SER A 382 -1.22 -9.25 -0.12
C SER A 382 -1.83 -10.05 1.03
N ASP A 383 -2.11 -9.42 2.17
CA ASP A 383 -2.69 -10.08 3.35
C ASP A 383 -4.19 -10.36 3.17
N ARG A 384 -4.81 -9.77 2.14
CA ARG A 384 -6.24 -9.83 1.85
C ARG A 384 -6.58 -10.65 0.60
N THR A 385 -5.59 -11.23 -0.06
CA THR A 385 -5.76 -12.02 -1.29
C THR A 385 -5.13 -13.40 -1.16
N THR A 386 -5.69 -14.39 -1.87
CA THR A 386 -5.18 -15.77 -1.79
C THR A 386 -3.81 -15.94 -2.42
N LEU A 387 -3.43 -15.06 -3.36
CA LEU A 387 -2.10 -15.06 -3.99
C LEU A 387 -1.00 -14.51 -3.08
N ARG A 388 -1.31 -13.79 -2.00
CA ARG A 388 -0.30 -13.19 -1.11
C ARG A 388 0.75 -12.32 -1.82
N VAL A 389 0.35 -11.65 -2.90
CA VAL A 389 1.17 -10.67 -3.64
C VAL A 389 0.32 -9.44 -4.00
N GLY A 390 1.00 -8.36 -4.39
CA GLY A 390 0.37 -7.08 -4.73
C GLY A 390 0.61 -6.00 -3.66
N GLY A 391 0.45 -4.74 -4.07
CA GLY A 391 0.71 -3.58 -3.23
C GLY A 391 -0.43 -3.24 -2.27
N ASN A 392 -0.36 -2.04 -1.71
CA ASN A 392 -1.30 -1.58 -0.67
C ASN A 392 -2.55 -0.92 -1.28
N ALA A 393 -3.68 -1.04 -0.59
CA ALA A 393 -4.80 -0.13 -0.77
C ALA A 393 -4.50 1.18 -0.05
N LYS A 394 -4.63 2.31 -0.75
CA LYS A 394 -4.50 3.63 -0.10
C LYS A 394 -5.43 3.77 1.09
N PHE A 395 -6.67 3.31 0.92
CA PHE A 395 -7.65 3.21 2.00
C PHE A 395 -8.32 1.84 2.01
N PHE A 396 -8.58 1.31 3.20
CA PHE A 396 -9.27 0.05 3.39
C PHE A 396 -10.33 0.19 4.49
N LEU A 397 -11.53 -0.34 4.24
CA LEU A 397 -12.65 -0.26 5.16
C LEU A 397 -13.41 -1.59 5.20
N SER A 398 -13.50 -2.19 6.37
CA SER A 398 -14.42 -3.30 6.63
C SER A 398 -15.79 -2.77 7.01
N VAL A 399 -16.84 -3.38 6.46
CA VAL A 399 -18.23 -2.96 6.60
C VAL A 399 -19.09 -4.16 6.98
N ASN A 400 -19.90 -4.05 8.03
CA ASN A 400 -20.77 -5.12 8.50
C ASN A 400 -22.23 -4.94 8.10
N ASP A 401 -22.69 -3.71 7.80
CA ASP A 401 -24.09 -3.48 7.47
C ASP A 401 -24.30 -2.39 6.40
N ARG A 402 -25.57 -2.20 6.05
CA ARG A 402 -26.01 -1.23 5.02
C ARG A 402 -25.71 0.22 5.41
N SER A 403 -25.80 0.57 6.70
CA SER A 403 -25.55 1.91 7.21
C SER A 403 -24.07 2.27 7.15
N GLU A 404 -23.22 1.32 7.56
CA GLU A 404 -21.76 1.44 7.45
C GLU A 404 -21.34 1.54 5.97
N LEU A 405 -21.92 0.72 5.08
CA LEU A 405 -21.64 0.81 3.65
C LEU A 405 -21.97 2.19 3.10
N ALA A 406 -23.16 2.71 3.40
CA ALA A 406 -23.58 4.04 2.96
C ALA A 406 -22.64 5.15 3.48
N THR A 407 -22.16 5.01 4.71
CA THR A 407 -21.21 5.95 5.34
C THR A 407 -19.84 5.90 4.64
N GLY A 408 -19.31 4.70 4.39
CA GLY A 408 -18.05 4.51 3.68
C GLY A 408 -18.09 5.03 2.23
N LEU A 409 -19.19 4.76 1.51
CA LEU A 409 -19.41 5.28 0.15
C LEU A 409 -19.51 6.82 0.14
N ALA A 410 -20.19 7.41 1.13
CA ALA A 410 -20.28 8.86 1.27
C ALA A 410 -18.90 9.49 1.48
N TRP A 411 -18.11 8.92 2.39
CA TRP A 411 -16.75 9.39 2.65
C TRP A 411 -15.86 9.26 1.42
N ALA A 412 -15.92 8.14 0.70
CA ALA A 412 -15.16 7.96 -0.54
C ALA A 412 -15.55 8.99 -1.61
N GLN A 413 -16.83 9.32 -1.74
CA GLN A 413 -17.33 10.35 -2.66
C GLN A 413 -16.84 11.74 -2.27
N GLU A 414 -16.82 12.09 -0.98
CA GLU A 414 -16.28 13.37 -0.49
C GLU A 414 -14.78 13.53 -0.77
N GLN A 415 -14.04 12.42 -0.81
CA GLN A 415 -12.60 12.38 -1.08
C GLN A 415 -12.25 12.16 -2.57
N ASP A 416 -13.26 12.05 -3.45
CA ASP A 416 -13.10 11.73 -4.87
C ASP A 416 -12.28 10.45 -5.13
N LEU A 417 -12.60 9.39 -4.37
CA LEU A 417 -11.85 8.12 -4.42
C LEU A 417 -12.51 7.09 -5.32
N ASN A 418 -11.67 6.37 -6.07
CA ASN A 418 -12.05 5.10 -6.69
C ASN A 418 -12.41 4.07 -5.61
N ILE A 419 -13.39 3.21 -5.91
CA ILE A 419 -13.87 2.19 -4.96
C ILE A 419 -13.80 0.81 -5.59
N PHE A 420 -13.19 -0.11 -4.87
CA PHE A 420 -13.19 -1.54 -5.17
C PHE A 420 -13.82 -2.32 -4.01
N VAL A 421 -14.71 -3.26 -4.29
CA VAL A 421 -15.32 -4.12 -3.27
C VAL A 421 -14.62 -5.47 -3.31
N LEU A 422 -14.01 -5.84 -2.18
CA LEU A 422 -13.29 -7.09 -2.01
C LEU A 422 -14.18 -8.11 -1.29
N GLY A 423 -14.35 -9.28 -1.92
CA GLY A 423 -14.88 -10.48 -1.26
C GLY A 423 -13.76 -11.17 -0.48
N GLY A 424 -13.63 -12.50 -0.63
CA GLY A 424 -12.53 -13.24 0.02
C GLY A 424 -11.17 -13.17 -0.70
N GLY A 425 -10.98 -12.23 -1.62
CA GLY A 425 -9.71 -12.06 -2.36
C GLY A 425 -9.23 -13.28 -3.17
N SER A 426 -10.12 -14.24 -3.46
CA SER A 426 -9.80 -15.53 -4.10
C SER A 426 -9.79 -15.50 -5.63
N ASN A 427 -10.08 -14.33 -6.23
CA ASN A 427 -10.19 -14.15 -7.67
C ASN A 427 -9.68 -12.78 -8.13
N VAL A 428 -8.71 -12.22 -7.39
CA VAL A 428 -8.16 -10.88 -7.60
C VAL A 428 -6.65 -10.96 -7.68
N VAL A 429 -6.07 -10.33 -8.70
CA VAL A 429 -4.63 -10.06 -8.82
C VAL A 429 -4.44 -8.56 -8.60
N VAL A 430 -3.75 -8.17 -7.54
CA VAL A 430 -3.51 -6.76 -7.21
C VAL A 430 -2.16 -6.36 -7.75
N ASP A 431 -2.09 -5.26 -8.50
CA ASP A 431 -0.84 -4.71 -9.03
C ASP A 431 0.17 -4.43 -7.90
N ASP A 432 1.46 -4.51 -8.20
CA ASP A 432 2.52 -4.30 -7.21
C ASP A 432 2.53 -2.84 -6.70
N ALA A 433 2.06 -1.90 -7.51
CA ALA A 433 1.82 -0.50 -7.12
C ALA A 433 0.62 -0.32 -6.17
N GLY A 434 -0.21 -1.35 -5.99
CA GLY A 434 -1.40 -1.31 -5.15
C GLY A 434 -2.62 -0.66 -5.81
N PHE A 435 -3.55 -0.18 -4.98
CA PHE A 435 -4.79 0.45 -5.43
C PHE A 435 -4.94 1.86 -4.84
N ASN A 436 -4.92 2.88 -5.69
CA ASN A 436 -5.06 4.28 -5.29
C ASN A 436 -6.56 4.64 -5.11
N GLY A 437 -7.18 4.07 -4.08
CA GLY A 437 -8.60 4.28 -3.78
C GLY A 437 -9.00 3.63 -2.46
N LEU A 438 -10.31 3.51 -2.26
CA LEU A 438 -10.91 2.80 -1.13
C LEU A 438 -11.24 1.35 -1.54
N VAL A 439 -10.65 0.39 -0.83
CA VAL A 439 -11.10 -1.00 -0.85
C VAL A 439 -12.11 -1.21 0.28
N ILE A 440 -13.28 -1.73 -0.05
CA ILE A 440 -14.34 -2.07 0.91
C ILE A 440 -14.43 -3.58 1.03
N GLU A 441 -14.29 -4.10 2.24
CA GLU A 441 -14.49 -5.51 2.58
C GLU A 441 -15.86 -5.68 3.23
N MET A 442 -16.70 -6.54 2.66
CA MET A 442 -18.00 -6.88 3.24
C MET A 442 -17.82 -7.99 4.28
N THR A 443 -18.30 -7.76 5.50
CA THR A 443 -18.14 -8.68 6.65
C THR A 443 -19.46 -9.20 7.21
N ASP A 444 -20.61 -8.79 6.66
CA ASP A 444 -21.93 -9.32 7.04
C ASP A 444 -21.98 -10.84 6.79
N SER A 445 -21.90 -11.61 7.87
CA SER A 445 -21.98 -13.06 7.86
C SER A 445 -23.37 -13.58 8.28
N SER A 446 -24.40 -12.75 8.20
CA SER A 446 -25.76 -13.17 8.59
C SER A 446 -26.31 -14.25 7.65
N LEU A 447 -27.16 -15.12 8.21
CA LEU A 447 -27.91 -16.15 7.51
C LEU A 447 -29.32 -16.13 8.10
N LYS A 448 -30.31 -15.73 7.30
CA LYS A 448 -31.69 -15.51 7.73
C LYS A 448 -32.64 -16.31 6.85
N VAL A 449 -33.45 -17.17 7.46
CA VAL A 449 -34.55 -17.83 6.76
C VAL A 449 -35.67 -16.82 6.55
N LEU A 450 -36.02 -16.56 5.29
CA LEU A 450 -37.11 -15.67 4.90
C LEU A 450 -38.43 -16.42 4.75
N GLU A 451 -38.39 -17.57 4.08
CA GLU A 451 -39.53 -18.45 3.86
C GLU A 451 -39.10 -19.89 4.10
N GLU A 452 -40.00 -20.69 4.68
CA GLU A 452 -39.76 -22.11 4.94
C GLU A 452 -41.03 -22.90 4.63
N SER A 453 -40.88 -23.93 3.81
CA SER A 453 -41.92 -24.90 3.49
C SER A 453 -41.46 -26.33 3.77
N ASP A 454 -42.36 -27.29 3.55
CA ASP A 454 -42.03 -28.72 3.61
C ASP A 454 -41.10 -29.15 2.47
N ASN A 455 -40.99 -28.36 1.39
CA ASN A 455 -40.24 -28.72 0.18
C ASN A 455 -38.99 -27.88 -0.03
N ASP A 456 -38.98 -26.62 0.40
CA ASP A 456 -37.91 -25.66 0.13
C ASP A 456 -37.75 -24.64 1.26
N VAL A 457 -36.64 -23.92 1.23
CA VAL A 457 -36.29 -22.84 2.16
C VAL A 457 -35.65 -21.70 1.37
N LEU A 458 -36.17 -20.49 1.56
CA LEU A 458 -35.55 -19.26 1.06
C LEU A 458 -34.70 -18.64 2.16
N ILE A 459 -33.40 -18.46 1.90
CA ILE A 459 -32.43 -17.94 2.85
C ILE A 459 -31.78 -16.67 2.30
N GLU A 460 -31.85 -15.56 3.04
CA GLU A 460 -31.01 -14.38 2.80
C GLU A 460 -29.66 -14.56 3.50
N VAL A 461 -28.58 -14.44 2.75
CA VAL A 461 -27.22 -14.62 3.23
C VAL A 461 -26.42 -13.34 2.99
N GLY A 462 -25.79 -12.81 4.05
CA GLY A 462 -24.97 -11.60 3.98
C GLY A 462 -23.79 -11.73 3.02
N ALA A 463 -23.43 -10.64 2.35
CA ALA A 463 -22.39 -10.64 1.31
C ALA A 463 -21.00 -11.03 1.80
N GLY A 464 -20.71 -10.83 3.09
CA GLY A 464 -19.46 -11.20 3.74
C GLY A 464 -19.40 -12.65 4.22
N HIS A 465 -20.51 -13.39 4.18
CA HIS A 465 -20.54 -14.77 4.63
C HIS A 465 -19.60 -15.63 3.78
N ASN A 466 -18.78 -16.46 4.42
CA ASN A 466 -17.86 -17.35 3.70
C ASN A 466 -18.67 -18.38 2.90
N TRP A 467 -18.36 -18.52 1.61
CA TRP A 467 -19.14 -19.37 0.71
C TRP A 467 -19.23 -20.83 1.18
N ASP A 468 -18.11 -21.46 1.52
CA ASP A 468 -18.12 -22.88 1.88
C ASP A 468 -18.73 -23.16 3.26
N GLN A 469 -18.71 -22.17 4.16
CA GLN A 469 -19.45 -22.21 5.42
C GLN A 469 -20.96 -22.18 5.17
N PHE A 470 -21.44 -21.36 4.23
CA PHE A 470 -22.85 -21.39 3.81
C PHE A 470 -23.23 -22.75 3.21
N VAL A 471 -22.41 -23.30 2.31
CA VAL A 471 -22.66 -24.64 1.74
C VAL A 471 -22.69 -25.70 2.85
N SER A 472 -21.77 -25.64 3.81
CA SER A 472 -21.77 -26.56 4.96
C SER A 472 -23.03 -26.44 5.80
N ALA A 473 -23.50 -25.21 6.06
CA ALA A 473 -24.71 -24.96 6.84
C ALA A 473 -25.95 -25.53 6.12
N ALA A 474 -26.09 -25.26 4.82
CA ALA A 474 -27.17 -25.78 3.98
C ALA A 474 -27.21 -27.32 4.00
N VAL A 475 -26.06 -27.98 3.77
CA VAL A 475 -25.95 -29.45 3.79
C VAL A 475 -26.32 -30.01 5.18
N ASN A 476 -25.88 -29.37 6.27
CA ASN A 476 -26.22 -29.78 7.63
C ASN A 476 -27.70 -29.60 7.96
N MET A 477 -28.38 -28.65 7.31
CA MET A 477 -29.82 -28.43 7.39
C MET A 477 -30.63 -29.37 6.48
N GLY A 478 -29.97 -30.25 5.72
CA GLY A 478 -30.62 -31.16 4.76
C GLY A 478 -31.13 -30.45 3.49
N LEU A 479 -30.52 -29.32 3.13
CA LEU A 479 -30.89 -28.50 1.99
C LEU A 479 -29.98 -28.77 0.79
N SER A 480 -30.58 -29.18 -0.33
CA SER A 480 -29.93 -29.42 -1.62
C SER A 480 -29.93 -28.19 -2.52
N GLY A 481 -28.94 -28.10 -3.41
CA GLY A 481 -28.80 -27.01 -4.39
C GLY A 481 -27.43 -26.34 -4.39
N VAL A 482 -26.54 -26.69 -3.45
CA VAL A 482 -25.22 -26.08 -3.29
C VAL A 482 -24.09 -27.07 -3.02
N GLU A 483 -24.40 -28.34 -2.79
CA GLU A 483 -23.45 -29.38 -2.39
C GLU A 483 -22.32 -29.62 -3.41
N TYR A 484 -22.57 -29.43 -4.71
CA TYR A 484 -21.52 -29.52 -5.74
C TYR A 484 -20.64 -28.27 -5.77
N LEU A 485 -21.06 -27.16 -5.18
CA LEU A 485 -20.29 -25.93 -5.06
C LEU A 485 -19.39 -25.90 -3.80
N SER A 486 -19.30 -27.02 -3.10
CA SER A 486 -18.43 -27.19 -1.93
C SER A 486 -16.96 -26.88 -2.23
N GLY A 487 -16.29 -26.22 -1.30
CA GLY A 487 -14.87 -25.89 -1.32
C GLY A 487 -14.48 -24.73 -2.24
N ILE A 488 -15.44 -23.99 -2.82
CA ILE A 488 -15.14 -22.76 -3.55
C ILE A 488 -14.71 -21.67 -2.54
N PRO A 489 -13.52 -21.07 -2.68
CA PRO A 489 -13.09 -19.99 -1.81
C PRO A 489 -13.78 -18.67 -2.17
N GLY A 490 -13.95 -17.79 -1.18
CA GLY A 490 -14.55 -16.48 -1.36
C GLY A 490 -15.78 -16.28 -0.49
N THR A 491 -16.56 -15.25 -0.80
CA THR A 491 -17.75 -14.86 -0.04
C THR A 491 -19.01 -15.02 -0.88
N VAL A 492 -20.17 -15.12 -0.21
CA VAL A 492 -21.47 -15.23 -0.85
C VAL A 492 -21.77 -14.01 -1.73
N GLY A 493 -21.38 -12.80 -1.33
CA GLY A 493 -21.58 -11.59 -2.13
C GLY A 493 -20.78 -11.58 -3.44
N ALA A 494 -19.65 -12.28 -3.51
CA ALA A 494 -18.87 -12.42 -4.74
C ALA A 494 -19.44 -13.48 -5.70
N SER A 495 -20.24 -14.43 -5.18
CA SER A 495 -20.76 -15.56 -5.95
C SER A 495 -21.56 -15.17 -7.21
N PRO A 496 -22.43 -14.13 -7.20
CA PRO A 496 -23.23 -13.76 -8.38
C PRO A 496 -22.39 -13.05 -9.45
N ILE A 497 -21.29 -12.37 -9.06
CA ILE A 497 -20.50 -11.52 -9.98
C ILE A 497 -20.03 -12.33 -11.20
N GLN A 498 -19.49 -13.52 -10.96
CA GLN A 498 -19.04 -14.42 -12.01
C GLN A 498 -19.91 -15.66 -12.14
N ASN A 499 -21.11 -15.69 -11.57
CA ASN A 499 -21.95 -16.90 -11.54
C ASN A 499 -21.12 -18.16 -11.22
N ILE A 500 -20.57 -18.22 -10.01
CA ILE A 500 -19.65 -19.31 -9.64
C ILE A 500 -20.26 -20.67 -9.94
N GLY A 501 -19.43 -21.60 -10.40
CA GLY A 501 -19.92 -22.91 -10.80
C GLY A 501 -18.83 -23.96 -10.78
N ALA A 502 -19.20 -25.17 -10.37
CA ALA A 502 -18.34 -26.34 -10.31
C ALA A 502 -19.18 -27.62 -10.47
N TYR A 503 -18.58 -28.65 -11.06
CA TYR A 503 -19.17 -29.99 -11.20
C TYR A 503 -20.60 -30.02 -11.79
N GLY A 504 -20.91 -29.09 -12.68
CA GLY A 504 -22.21 -29.00 -13.36
C GLY A 504 -23.27 -28.18 -12.64
N GLN A 505 -22.96 -27.63 -11.47
CA GLN A 505 -23.82 -26.71 -10.73
C GLN A 505 -23.31 -25.28 -10.88
N GLU A 506 -24.23 -24.31 -10.91
CA GLU A 506 -23.94 -22.87 -10.92
C GLU A 506 -24.83 -22.16 -9.91
N VAL A 507 -24.33 -21.09 -9.29
CA VAL A 507 -25.07 -20.39 -8.24
C VAL A 507 -26.36 -19.75 -8.74
N ALA A 508 -26.43 -19.38 -10.02
CA ALA A 508 -27.66 -18.89 -10.66
C ALA A 508 -28.85 -19.87 -10.56
N GLN A 509 -28.60 -21.15 -10.31
CA GLN A 509 -29.66 -22.16 -10.15
C GLN A 509 -30.43 -21.97 -8.83
N ILE A 510 -29.80 -21.41 -7.80
CA ILE A 510 -30.39 -21.22 -6.47
C ILE A 510 -30.68 -19.75 -6.11
N ILE A 511 -30.14 -18.79 -6.85
CA ILE A 511 -30.41 -17.36 -6.61
C ILE A 511 -31.84 -17.02 -7.05
N GLU A 512 -32.61 -16.45 -6.12
CA GLU A 512 -33.92 -15.85 -6.38
C GLU A 512 -33.81 -14.32 -6.47
N GLY A 513 -33.01 -13.71 -5.59
CA GLY A 513 -32.80 -12.27 -5.53
C GLY A 513 -31.38 -11.88 -5.10
N VAL A 514 -30.91 -10.73 -5.56
CA VAL A 514 -29.63 -10.14 -5.14
C VAL A 514 -29.89 -8.75 -4.58
N ASN A 515 -29.68 -8.57 -3.28
CA ASN A 515 -29.83 -7.29 -2.61
C ASN A 515 -28.58 -6.44 -2.81
N VAL A 516 -28.75 -5.26 -3.38
CA VAL A 516 -27.65 -4.36 -3.75
C VAL A 516 -27.86 -2.96 -3.21
N MET A 517 -26.76 -2.27 -2.95
CA MET A 517 -26.73 -0.82 -2.79
C MET A 517 -26.27 -0.17 -4.10
N ASP A 518 -27.06 0.77 -4.63
CA ASP A 518 -26.66 1.61 -5.76
C ASP A 518 -25.68 2.68 -5.26
N ARG A 519 -24.44 2.68 -5.78
CA ARG A 519 -23.40 3.62 -5.36
C ARG A 519 -23.76 5.08 -5.66
N LYS A 520 -24.66 5.33 -6.62
CA LYS A 520 -25.02 6.69 -7.04
C LYS A 520 -25.92 7.40 -6.03
N ASP A 521 -26.95 6.72 -5.55
CA ASP A 521 -27.98 7.29 -4.68
C ASP A 521 -28.02 6.67 -3.28
N ARG A 522 -27.22 5.61 -3.05
CA ARG A 522 -27.12 4.83 -1.80
C ARG A 522 -28.43 4.13 -1.41
N THR A 523 -29.32 3.90 -2.39
CA THR A 523 -30.56 3.16 -2.18
C THR A 523 -30.35 1.65 -2.27
N ILE A 524 -31.16 0.90 -1.51
CA ILE A 524 -31.20 -0.56 -1.57
C ILE A 524 -32.22 -1.01 -2.61
N LYS A 525 -31.84 -1.99 -3.43
CA LYS A 525 -32.70 -2.63 -4.43
C LYS A 525 -32.49 -4.13 -4.38
N THR A 526 -33.52 -4.90 -4.67
CA THR A 526 -33.42 -6.35 -4.89
C THR A 526 -33.53 -6.59 -6.38
N LEU A 527 -32.48 -7.16 -6.98
CA LEU A 527 -32.44 -7.49 -8.40
C LEU A 527 -32.84 -8.94 -8.59
N THR A 528 -33.71 -9.23 -9.56
CA THR A 528 -34.12 -10.62 -9.84
C THR A 528 -33.04 -11.39 -10.58
N LYS A 529 -33.17 -12.72 -10.61
CA LYS A 529 -32.32 -13.61 -11.40
C LYS A 529 -32.27 -13.20 -12.89
N GLU A 530 -33.41 -12.84 -13.48
CA GLU A 530 -33.51 -12.42 -14.89
C GLU A 530 -32.76 -11.12 -15.14
N GLU A 531 -32.88 -10.15 -14.22
CA GLU A 531 -32.16 -8.87 -14.32
C GLU A 531 -30.65 -9.05 -14.22
N CYS A 532 -30.19 -10.01 -13.40
CA CYS A 532 -28.76 -10.29 -13.24
C CYS A 532 -28.08 -10.83 -14.51
N MET A 533 -28.85 -11.37 -15.47
CA MET A 533 -28.36 -11.89 -16.76
C MET A 533 -27.16 -12.84 -16.60
N PHE A 534 -27.30 -13.87 -15.76
CA PHE A 534 -26.24 -14.84 -15.53
C PHE A 534 -25.86 -15.61 -16.80
N ALA A 535 -24.56 -15.79 -17.00
CA ALA A 535 -23.98 -16.58 -18.08
C ALA A 535 -22.72 -17.31 -17.57
N TYR A 536 -22.06 -18.10 -18.43
CA TYR A 536 -20.83 -18.80 -18.06
C TYR A 536 -19.75 -17.80 -17.62
N ARG A 537 -19.40 -17.82 -16.33
CA ARG A 537 -18.40 -16.93 -15.71
C ARG A 537 -18.68 -15.43 -15.85
N SER A 538 -19.96 -15.06 -16.00
CA SER A 538 -20.38 -13.69 -16.25
C SER A 538 -21.78 -13.37 -15.68
N SER A 539 -22.01 -12.08 -15.45
CA SER A 539 -23.30 -11.47 -15.07
C SER A 539 -23.26 -9.98 -15.39
N ASN A 540 -24.39 -9.29 -15.26
CA ASN A 540 -24.44 -7.84 -15.41
C ASN A 540 -23.54 -7.09 -14.38
N PHE A 541 -23.25 -7.68 -13.21
CA PHE A 541 -22.31 -7.11 -12.24
C PHE A 541 -20.86 -7.05 -12.76
N LYS A 542 -20.51 -7.93 -13.70
CA LYS A 542 -19.19 -7.95 -14.35
C LYS A 542 -19.15 -7.10 -15.63
N THR A 543 -20.30 -6.68 -16.15
CA THR A 543 -20.42 -5.94 -17.42
C THR A 543 -21.05 -4.55 -17.21
N ILE A 544 -22.34 -4.39 -17.49
CA ILE A 544 -23.02 -3.08 -17.54
C ILE A 544 -23.22 -2.42 -16.16
N TRP A 545 -23.14 -3.19 -15.08
CA TRP A 545 -23.22 -2.68 -13.70
C TRP A 545 -21.88 -2.70 -12.97
N LEU A 546 -20.80 -3.00 -13.70
CA LEU A 546 -19.45 -2.85 -13.19
C LEU A 546 -19.32 -1.40 -12.67
N HIS A 547 -18.98 -1.26 -11.38
CA HIS A 547 -18.89 0.01 -10.62
C HIS A 547 -20.19 0.69 -10.19
N ARG A 548 -21.38 0.13 -10.48
CA ARG A 548 -22.64 0.72 -10.03
C ARG A 548 -23.14 0.14 -8.71
N TYR A 549 -23.22 -1.18 -8.62
CA TYR A 549 -23.85 -1.86 -7.50
C TYR A 549 -22.82 -2.50 -6.56
N VAL A 550 -23.11 -2.46 -5.26
CA VAL A 550 -22.42 -3.26 -4.24
C VAL A 550 -23.41 -4.29 -3.73
N ILE A 551 -23.08 -5.58 -3.84
CA ILE A 551 -23.92 -6.67 -3.33
C ILE A 551 -23.83 -6.67 -1.80
N VAL A 552 -24.98 -6.64 -1.13
CA VAL A 552 -25.12 -6.60 0.33
C VAL A 552 -25.55 -7.95 0.89
N SER A 553 -26.46 -8.65 0.20
CA SER A 553 -26.90 -10.00 0.54
C SER A 553 -27.45 -10.71 -0.70
N VAL A 554 -27.54 -12.04 -0.63
CA VAL A 554 -28.06 -12.89 -1.70
C VAL A 554 -29.18 -13.76 -1.14
N GLU A 555 -30.30 -13.83 -1.85
CA GLU A 555 -31.45 -14.67 -1.51
C GLU A 555 -31.37 -15.97 -2.30
N CYS A 556 -31.26 -17.08 -1.58
CA CYS A 556 -31.02 -18.40 -2.10
C CYS A 556 -32.20 -19.32 -1.76
N ARG A 557 -32.89 -19.86 -2.77
CA ARG A 557 -33.91 -20.90 -2.60
C ARG A 557 -33.27 -22.28 -2.71
N LEU A 558 -33.36 -23.06 -1.64
CA LEU A 558 -32.80 -24.41 -1.55
C LEU A 558 -33.91 -25.43 -1.30
N GLU A 559 -33.78 -26.60 -1.89
CA GLU A 559 -34.79 -27.66 -1.76
C GLU A 559 -34.45 -28.57 -0.56
N ARG A 560 -35.46 -29.12 0.11
CA ARG A 560 -35.26 -30.15 1.13
C ARG A 560 -35.02 -31.49 0.45
N GLN A 561 -34.03 -32.22 0.93
CA GLN A 561 -33.82 -33.59 0.47
C GLN A 561 -35.03 -34.47 0.85
N GLN A 562 -35.84 -34.88 -0.15
CA GLN A 562 -37.03 -35.71 0.07
C GLN A 562 -36.73 -37.22 0.03
N SER A 563 -35.71 -37.66 -0.71
CA SER A 563 -35.21 -39.05 -0.67
C SER A 563 -33.70 -39.16 -0.96
N ILE A 564 -33.08 -40.27 -0.56
CA ILE A 564 -31.66 -40.59 -0.85
C ILE A 564 -31.46 -41.06 -2.30
N ASP A 565 -32.55 -41.45 -2.99
CA ASP A 565 -32.50 -42.05 -4.34
C ASP A 565 -32.78 -41.03 -5.47
N ASP A 566 -33.14 -39.78 -5.16
CA ASP A 566 -33.46 -38.73 -6.15
C ASP A 566 -32.25 -38.16 -6.91
N PHE A 567 -31.01 -38.57 -6.57
CA PHE A 567 -29.83 -38.19 -7.35
C PHE A 567 -29.74 -38.90 -8.73
N GLY A 568 -30.80 -39.62 -9.11
CA GLY A 568 -30.93 -40.41 -10.32
C GLY A 568 -31.37 -39.64 -11.56
N GLN A 569 -30.48 -39.63 -12.57
CA GLN A 569 -30.77 -39.58 -14.02
C GLN A 569 -30.75 -38.22 -14.74
N GLY A 570 -30.24 -37.14 -14.13
CA GLY A 570 -30.13 -35.83 -14.77
C GLY A 570 -28.70 -35.31 -14.93
N GLU A 571 -28.26 -35.20 -16.19
CA GLU A 571 -27.10 -34.47 -16.73
C GLU A 571 -25.69 -35.10 -16.69
N TYR A 572 -25.06 -35.09 -17.87
CA TYR A 572 -23.65 -35.44 -18.13
C TYR A 572 -22.63 -34.60 -17.31
N SER A 573 -23.07 -33.54 -16.64
CA SER A 573 -22.28 -32.50 -15.99
C SER A 573 -21.77 -32.89 -14.58
N ARG A 574 -22.47 -33.80 -13.86
CA ARG A 574 -22.13 -34.25 -12.49
C ARG A 574 -21.23 -35.50 -12.43
N LYS A 575 -20.74 -35.97 -13.58
CA LYS A 575 -20.08 -37.27 -13.75
C LYS A 575 -18.87 -37.50 -12.82
N GLN A 576 -18.08 -36.47 -12.53
CA GLN A 576 -16.85 -36.65 -11.73
C GLN A 576 -17.16 -37.04 -10.29
N VAL A 577 -18.05 -36.30 -9.63
CA VAL A 577 -18.45 -36.53 -8.24
C VAL A 577 -19.23 -37.84 -8.12
N LEU A 578 -20.20 -38.07 -9.02
CA LEU A 578 -20.99 -39.31 -9.00
C LEU A 578 -20.14 -40.55 -9.29
N ARG A 579 -19.15 -40.45 -10.19
CA ARG A 579 -18.19 -41.54 -10.43
C ARG A 579 -17.36 -41.82 -9.19
N ARG A 580 -16.85 -40.79 -8.50
CA ARG A 580 -16.07 -40.96 -7.26
C ARG A 580 -16.85 -41.72 -6.19
N LEU A 581 -18.11 -41.37 -5.98
CA LEU A 581 -18.99 -42.06 -5.03
C LEU A 581 -19.22 -43.53 -5.42
N ARG A 582 -19.51 -43.79 -6.71
CA ARG A 582 -19.68 -45.16 -7.22
C ARG A 582 -18.42 -45.99 -7.07
N ASP A 583 -17.26 -45.43 -7.38
CA ASP A 583 -15.97 -46.12 -7.26
C ASP A 583 -15.66 -46.49 -5.79
N LYS A 584 -16.16 -45.71 -4.81
CA LYS A 584 -16.05 -45.99 -3.37
C LYS A 584 -17.17 -46.87 -2.81
N GLY A 585 -18.23 -47.13 -3.57
CA GLY A 585 -19.43 -47.82 -3.07
C GLY A 585 -20.22 -47.02 -2.02
N GLU A 586 -20.09 -45.69 -2.02
CA GLU A 586 -20.81 -44.80 -1.10
C GLU A 586 -22.20 -44.43 -1.64
N GLY A 587 -23.16 -44.20 -0.75
CA GLY A 587 -24.50 -43.74 -1.10
C GLY A 587 -24.54 -42.26 -1.53
N PHE A 588 -25.65 -41.85 -2.14
CA PHE A 588 -25.86 -40.47 -2.61
C PHE A 588 -26.62 -39.65 -1.55
N SER A 589 -25.88 -39.04 -0.63
CA SER A 589 -26.40 -38.09 0.36
C SER A 589 -25.75 -36.73 0.13
N LEU A 590 -26.35 -35.64 0.63
CA LEU A 590 -25.74 -34.31 0.53
C LEU A 590 -24.34 -34.27 1.15
N THR A 591 -24.15 -34.95 2.29
CA THR A 591 -22.86 -35.06 2.96
C THR A 591 -21.83 -35.83 2.12
N THR A 592 -22.20 -36.98 1.55
CA THR A 592 -21.27 -37.75 0.72
C THR A 592 -20.92 -37.03 -0.58
N ILE A 593 -21.88 -36.34 -1.21
CA ILE A 593 -21.63 -35.51 -2.39
C ILE A 593 -20.68 -34.35 -2.07
N ARG A 594 -20.93 -33.62 -0.99
CA ARG A 594 -20.02 -32.57 -0.50
C ARG A 594 -18.61 -33.13 -0.25
N ASN A 595 -18.49 -34.25 0.45
CA ASN A 595 -17.19 -34.87 0.73
C ASN A 595 -16.45 -35.28 -0.54
N ALA A 596 -17.13 -35.88 -1.51
CA ALA A 596 -16.55 -36.24 -2.79
C ALA A 596 -16.14 -35.01 -3.61
N ALA A 597 -16.93 -33.93 -3.59
CA ALA A 597 -16.55 -32.66 -4.22
C ALA A 597 -15.30 -32.07 -3.56
N LEU A 598 -15.24 -32.01 -2.23
CA LEU A 598 -14.06 -31.52 -1.49
C LEU A 598 -12.82 -32.36 -1.78
N GLU A 599 -12.93 -33.69 -1.81
CA GLU A 599 -11.82 -34.58 -2.14
C GLU A 599 -11.27 -34.31 -3.55
N ILE A 600 -12.14 -34.25 -4.56
CA ILE A 600 -11.72 -33.98 -5.95
C ILE A 600 -11.08 -32.58 -6.08
N ARG A 601 -11.56 -31.58 -5.32
CA ARG A 601 -10.93 -30.24 -5.31
C ARG A 601 -9.58 -30.26 -4.61
N GLY A 602 -9.47 -30.95 -3.48
CA GLY A 602 -8.23 -31.10 -2.72
C GLY A 602 -7.12 -31.80 -3.52
N GLU A 603 -7.47 -32.82 -4.30
CA GLU A 603 -6.56 -33.48 -5.25
C GLU A 603 -5.95 -32.51 -6.27
N LYS A 604 -6.65 -31.41 -6.58
CA LYS A 604 -6.22 -30.38 -7.53
C LYS A 604 -5.63 -29.14 -6.84
N SER A 605 -5.52 -29.13 -5.52
CA SER A 605 -5.14 -27.95 -4.72
C SER A 605 -6.05 -26.74 -4.96
N MET A 606 -7.35 -26.99 -5.19
CA MET A 606 -8.37 -25.96 -5.43
C MET A 606 -9.20 -25.64 -4.17
N ILE A 607 -8.61 -25.91 -3.00
CA ILE A 607 -9.11 -25.57 -1.66
C ILE A 607 -8.01 -24.75 -0.98
N LEU A 608 -8.40 -23.66 -0.31
CA LEU A 608 -7.46 -22.83 0.42
C LEU A 608 -6.92 -23.60 1.63
N CYS A 609 -5.60 -23.77 1.70
CA CYS A 609 -4.92 -24.51 2.77
C CYS A 609 -3.52 -23.95 2.98
N GLU A 610 -3.22 -23.39 4.15
CA GLU A 610 -1.92 -22.73 4.39
C GLU A 610 -0.72 -23.66 4.19
N ASP A 611 -0.89 -24.95 4.47
CA ASP A 611 0.14 -25.98 4.31
C ASP A 611 0.31 -26.46 2.86
N ASP A 612 -0.60 -26.10 1.93
CA ASP A 612 -0.48 -26.43 0.52
C ASP A 612 0.07 -25.23 -0.27
N PRO A 613 1.33 -25.25 -0.71
CA PRO A 613 1.91 -24.15 -1.48
C PRO A 613 1.19 -23.90 -2.81
N ASN A 614 0.47 -24.89 -3.36
CA ASN A 614 -0.31 -24.71 -4.59
C ASN A 614 -1.63 -23.98 -4.35
N SER A 615 -2.06 -23.81 -3.10
CA SER A 615 -3.31 -23.09 -2.79
C SER A 615 -3.16 -21.57 -2.87
N ARG A 616 -1.92 -21.05 -2.99
CA ARG A 616 -1.64 -19.63 -3.25
C ARG A 616 -1.91 -19.30 -4.72
N SER A 617 -3.18 -19.36 -5.09
CA SER A 617 -3.68 -19.14 -6.44
C SER A 617 -5.03 -18.43 -6.40
N VAL A 618 -5.51 -18.04 -7.57
CA VAL A 618 -6.89 -17.60 -7.80
C VAL A 618 -7.76 -18.73 -8.37
N GLY A 619 -7.36 -19.98 -8.15
CA GLY A 619 -7.94 -21.12 -8.84
C GLY A 619 -7.56 -21.13 -10.33
N SER A 620 -8.51 -21.40 -11.21
CA SER A 620 -8.26 -21.43 -12.65
C SER A 620 -7.98 -20.02 -13.15
N PHE A 621 -6.78 -19.79 -13.67
CA PHE A 621 -6.38 -18.47 -14.15
C PHE A 621 -6.98 -18.14 -15.52
N PHE A 622 -7.22 -19.16 -16.34
CA PHE A 622 -7.80 -19.01 -17.68
C PHE A 622 -9.17 -19.68 -17.79
N MET A 623 -10.09 -19.00 -18.45
CA MET A 623 -11.38 -19.56 -18.83
C MET A 623 -11.20 -20.58 -19.97
N ASN A 624 -12.03 -21.62 -19.96
CA ASN A 624 -12.17 -22.51 -21.12
C ASN A 624 -12.73 -21.72 -22.32
N PRO A 625 -12.03 -21.69 -23.48
CA PRO A 625 -12.50 -21.01 -24.68
C PRO A 625 -13.79 -21.62 -25.21
N ILE A 626 -14.67 -20.77 -25.70
CA ILE A 626 -15.87 -21.15 -26.44
C ILE A 626 -15.67 -20.67 -27.88
N LEU A 627 -15.69 -21.61 -28.82
CA LEU A 627 -15.40 -21.35 -30.23
C LEU A 627 -16.60 -21.73 -31.09
N LEU A 628 -16.74 -21.10 -32.25
CA LEU A 628 -17.58 -21.64 -33.32
C LEU A 628 -17.04 -23.00 -33.76
N GLU A 629 -17.92 -23.93 -34.13
CA GLU A 629 -17.52 -25.28 -34.56
C GLU A 629 -16.50 -25.26 -35.71
N THR A 630 -16.66 -24.38 -36.69
CA THR A 630 -15.72 -24.16 -37.79
C THR A 630 -14.34 -23.72 -37.32
N VAL A 631 -14.26 -22.91 -36.27
CA VAL A 631 -12.99 -22.51 -35.66
C VAL A 631 -12.39 -23.67 -34.89
N TYR A 632 -13.20 -24.43 -34.14
CA TYR A 632 -12.78 -25.66 -33.47
C TYR A 632 -12.14 -26.67 -34.43
N LEU A 633 -12.75 -26.91 -35.60
CA LEU A 633 -12.19 -27.81 -36.61
C LEU A 633 -10.82 -27.33 -37.15
N LYS A 634 -10.64 -26.02 -37.34
CA LYS A 634 -9.33 -25.43 -37.71
C LYS A 634 -8.28 -25.61 -36.62
N VAL A 635 -8.68 -25.55 -35.35
CA VAL A 635 -7.79 -25.85 -34.21
C VAL A 635 -7.35 -27.32 -34.26
N CYS A 636 -8.28 -28.25 -34.49
CA CYS A 636 -7.98 -29.69 -34.64
C CYS A 636 -7.03 -29.97 -35.83
N GLU A 637 -7.21 -29.26 -36.95
CA GLU A 637 -6.30 -29.34 -38.10
C GLU A 637 -4.90 -28.80 -37.75
N SER A 638 -4.83 -27.65 -37.08
CA SER A 638 -3.57 -27.05 -36.63
C SER A 638 -2.81 -27.97 -35.67
N LEU A 639 -3.52 -28.63 -34.76
CA LEU A 639 -2.96 -29.66 -33.86
C LEU A 639 -2.40 -30.85 -34.66
N SER A 640 -3.13 -31.33 -35.66
CA SER A 640 -2.69 -32.44 -36.50
C SER A 640 -1.41 -32.11 -37.28
N ASN A 641 -1.28 -30.87 -37.76
CA ASN A 641 -0.06 -30.38 -38.42
C ASN A 641 1.16 -30.33 -37.49
N LEU A 642 0.94 -30.23 -36.17
CA LEU A 642 1.98 -30.30 -35.15
C LEU A 642 2.26 -31.74 -34.65
N GLY A 643 1.62 -32.74 -35.25
CA GLY A 643 1.71 -34.14 -34.81
C GLY A 643 0.95 -34.42 -33.51
N ILE A 644 0.02 -33.56 -33.12
CA ILE A 644 -0.80 -33.71 -31.91
C ILE A 644 -2.19 -34.19 -32.33
N ASP A 645 -2.62 -35.33 -31.79
CA ASP A 645 -3.98 -35.84 -32.03
C ASP A 645 -5.03 -34.98 -31.32
N GLY A 646 -5.67 -34.09 -32.08
CA GLY A 646 -6.74 -33.22 -31.61
C GLY A 646 -8.07 -33.93 -31.32
N THR A 647 -8.26 -35.17 -31.77
CA THR A 647 -9.52 -35.91 -31.53
C THR A 647 -9.75 -36.27 -30.07
N ASN A 648 -8.68 -36.30 -29.28
CA ASN A 648 -8.70 -36.54 -27.84
C ASN A 648 -8.82 -35.25 -27.01
N MET A 649 -8.97 -34.08 -27.64
CA MET A 649 -9.14 -32.81 -26.92
C MET A 649 -10.50 -32.81 -26.20
N PRO A 650 -10.55 -32.58 -24.87
CA PRO A 650 -11.81 -32.48 -24.17
C PRO A 650 -12.61 -31.28 -24.68
N ALA A 651 -13.78 -31.57 -25.27
CA ALA A 651 -14.67 -30.59 -25.87
C ALA A 651 -16.13 -30.89 -25.50
N LYS A 652 -16.94 -29.84 -25.36
CA LYS A 652 -18.38 -29.94 -25.07
C LYS A 652 -19.13 -28.97 -25.99
N ILE A 653 -20.16 -29.47 -26.67
CA ILE A 653 -21.09 -28.60 -27.42
C ILE A 653 -21.91 -27.78 -26.42
N VAL A 654 -21.99 -26.47 -26.66
CA VAL A 654 -22.74 -25.52 -25.85
C VAL A 654 -23.82 -24.91 -26.76
N HIS A 655 -25.08 -25.09 -26.37
CA HIS A 655 -26.22 -24.48 -27.06
C HIS A 655 -26.59 -23.21 -26.29
N GLN A 656 -26.58 -22.06 -26.99
CA GLN A 656 -26.80 -20.69 -26.49
C GLN A 656 -25.66 -20.09 -25.64
N THR A 657 -24.93 -19.16 -26.23
CA THR A 657 -24.30 -18.05 -25.51
C THR A 657 -25.15 -16.81 -25.77
N ASN A 658 -25.59 -16.09 -24.74
CA ASN A 658 -26.21 -14.75 -24.87
C ASN A 658 -25.20 -13.68 -25.37
N ASP A 659 -24.04 -14.11 -25.87
CA ASP A 659 -22.98 -13.27 -26.41
C ASP A 659 -23.26 -13.01 -27.89
N THR A 660 -23.97 -11.91 -28.16
CA THR A 660 -24.34 -11.47 -29.51
C THR A 660 -23.18 -10.87 -30.30
N SER A 661 -21.96 -10.86 -29.76
CA SER A 661 -20.78 -10.27 -30.40
C SER A 661 -20.26 -11.04 -31.63
N CYS A 662 -20.70 -12.29 -31.83
CA CYS A 662 -20.18 -13.16 -32.90
C CYS A 662 -21.25 -13.70 -33.88
N SER A 663 -22.54 -13.38 -33.71
CA SER A 663 -23.58 -13.93 -34.58
C SER A 663 -23.73 -13.14 -35.89
N ASN A 664 -22.93 -13.49 -36.90
CA ASN A 664 -23.16 -13.12 -38.31
C ASN A 664 -24.37 -13.87 -38.92
N GLY A 665 -25.48 -14.02 -38.19
CA GLY A 665 -26.72 -14.62 -38.70
C GLY A 665 -26.65 -16.11 -39.10
N VAL A 666 -25.60 -16.84 -38.68
CA VAL A 666 -25.48 -18.28 -38.89
C VAL A 666 -25.67 -19.00 -37.55
N ASP A 667 -26.64 -19.91 -37.50
CA ASP A 667 -27.01 -20.71 -36.33
C ASP A 667 -26.00 -21.86 -36.13
N GLU A 668 -24.73 -21.51 -35.95
CA GLU A 668 -23.61 -22.45 -35.84
C GLU A 668 -23.42 -22.89 -34.38
N PRO A 669 -23.27 -24.20 -34.10
CA PRO A 669 -23.05 -24.68 -32.75
C PRO A 669 -21.71 -24.17 -32.18
N HIS A 670 -21.72 -23.86 -30.89
CA HIS A 670 -20.53 -23.44 -30.17
C HIS A 670 -19.92 -24.63 -29.44
N VAL A 671 -18.59 -24.69 -29.39
CA VAL A 671 -17.82 -25.76 -28.76
C VAL A 671 -16.93 -25.15 -27.69
N GLN A 672 -17.15 -25.55 -26.44
CA GLN A 672 -16.24 -25.24 -25.34
C GLN A 672 -15.11 -26.25 -25.29
N ILE A 673 -13.87 -25.77 -25.27
CA ILE A 673 -12.67 -26.62 -25.25
C ILE A 673 -11.83 -26.40 -23.99
N SER A 674 -11.02 -27.39 -23.62
CA SER A 674 -10.21 -27.34 -22.40
C SER A 674 -8.96 -26.48 -22.53
N ALA A 675 -8.92 -25.33 -21.82
CA ALA A 675 -7.72 -24.50 -21.70
C ALA A 675 -6.55 -25.27 -21.08
N ALA A 676 -6.83 -26.06 -20.05
CA ALA A 676 -5.87 -26.94 -19.38
C ALA A 676 -5.10 -27.82 -20.37
N TRP A 677 -5.83 -28.46 -21.29
CA TRP A 677 -5.26 -29.34 -22.30
C TRP A 677 -4.40 -28.58 -23.30
N LEU A 678 -4.87 -27.42 -23.77
CA LEU A 678 -4.09 -26.57 -24.69
C LEU A 678 -2.78 -26.10 -24.06
N ILE A 679 -2.79 -25.70 -22.79
CA ILE A 679 -1.60 -25.28 -22.04
C ILE A 679 -0.59 -26.44 -21.94
N GLU A 680 -1.05 -27.65 -21.58
CA GLU A 680 -0.18 -28.84 -21.54
C GLU A 680 0.40 -29.16 -22.92
N LYS A 681 -0.39 -29.06 -23.99
CA LYS A 681 0.08 -29.28 -25.37
C LYS A 681 0.96 -28.18 -25.93
N ALA A 682 0.88 -26.96 -25.39
CA ALA A 682 1.82 -25.89 -25.70
C ALA A 682 3.22 -26.12 -25.10
N GLY A 683 3.37 -27.12 -24.21
CA GLY A 683 4.62 -27.50 -23.57
C GLY A 683 4.73 -27.09 -22.11
N PHE A 684 3.66 -26.57 -21.50
CA PHE A 684 3.65 -26.18 -20.10
C PHE A 684 3.09 -27.31 -19.24
N TYR A 685 3.98 -28.06 -18.59
CA TYR A 685 3.60 -29.15 -17.69
C TYR A 685 3.25 -28.63 -16.29
N ARG A 686 2.64 -29.48 -15.45
CA ARG A 686 2.32 -29.11 -14.06
C ARG A 686 3.59 -28.90 -13.26
N GLY A 687 3.69 -27.80 -12.50
CA GLY A 687 4.94 -27.40 -11.86
C GLY A 687 5.92 -26.68 -12.78
N TYR A 688 5.51 -26.30 -14.01
CA TYR A 688 6.37 -25.53 -14.91
C TYR A 688 6.73 -24.17 -14.30
N GLU A 689 8.00 -23.81 -14.43
CA GLU A 689 8.62 -22.58 -13.97
C GLU A 689 9.50 -22.02 -15.09
N ASP A 690 9.67 -20.70 -15.14
CA ASP A 690 10.56 -20.02 -16.07
C ASP A 690 11.36 -18.96 -15.30
N GLU A 691 12.66 -18.90 -15.52
CA GLU A 691 13.58 -18.01 -14.80
C GLU A 691 13.25 -16.52 -15.01
N GLN A 692 12.53 -16.18 -16.08
CA GLN A 692 12.07 -14.81 -16.35
C GLN A 692 10.99 -14.33 -15.36
N PHE A 693 10.30 -15.23 -14.67
CA PHE A 693 9.18 -14.92 -13.79
C PHE A 693 9.43 -15.50 -12.38
N PRO A 694 10.31 -14.87 -11.59
CA PRO A 694 10.71 -15.38 -10.29
C PRO A 694 9.51 -15.52 -9.34
N GLY A 695 9.49 -16.64 -8.60
CA GLY A 695 8.47 -16.91 -7.59
C GLY A 695 7.08 -17.25 -8.12
N VAL A 696 6.93 -17.47 -9.43
CA VAL A 696 5.67 -17.88 -10.06
C VAL A 696 5.83 -19.24 -10.75
N ALA A 697 4.80 -20.07 -10.68
CA ALA A 697 4.77 -21.38 -11.34
C ALA A 697 3.36 -21.78 -11.77
N LEU A 698 3.26 -22.82 -12.61
CA LEU A 698 2.03 -23.62 -12.69
C LEU A 698 1.94 -24.55 -11.47
N SER A 699 0.74 -24.73 -10.93
CA SER A 699 0.50 -25.72 -9.89
C SER A 699 0.93 -27.11 -10.34
N SER A 700 1.60 -27.83 -9.44
CA SER A 700 2.00 -29.22 -9.62
C SER A 700 0.80 -30.18 -9.70
N ARG A 701 -0.38 -29.73 -9.25
CA ARG A 701 -1.61 -30.54 -9.22
C ARG A 701 -2.62 -30.15 -10.30
N HIS A 702 -2.60 -28.90 -10.77
CA HIS A 702 -3.56 -28.43 -11.77
C HIS A 702 -2.99 -27.34 -12.70
N CYS A 703 -2.89 -27.62 -14.01
CA CYS A 703 -2.25 -26.72 -14.98
C CYS A 703 -2.98 -25.40 -15.25
N LEU A 704 -4.23 -25.22 -14.81
CA LEU A 704 -4.91 -23.92 -14.89
C LEU A 704 -4.61 -23.01 -13.70
N ALA A 705 -4.09 -23.56 -12.59
CA ALA A 705 -3.77 -22.76 -11.43
C ALA A 705 -2.34 -22.23 -11.54
N LEU A 706 -2.21 -20.92 -11.70
CA LEU A 706 -0.95 -20.21 -11.50
C LEU A 706 -0.79 -19.94 -10.01
N ILE A 707 0.42 -20.19 -9.49
CA ILE A 707 0.73 -20.12 -8.07
C ILE A 707 1.87 -19.13 -7.80
N THR A 708 1.87 -18.54 -6.61
CA THR A 708 2.96 -17.71 -6.09
C THR A 708 3.70 -18.43 -4.96
N LYS A 709 5.01 -18.19 -4.87
CA LYS A 709 5.90 -18.79 -3.87
C LYS A 709 6.41 -17.74 -2.89
N GLU A 710 6.25 -18.01 -1.60
CA GLU A 710 6.58 -17.08 -0.50
C GLU A 710 8.03 -16.57 -0.51
N SER A 711 8.98 -17.46 -0.80
CA SER A 711 10.41 -17.22 -0.57
C SER A 711 11.20 -16.80 -1.81
N ALA A 712 10.52 -16.49 -2.92
CA ALA A 712 11.15 -16.40 -4.23
C ALA A 712 10.91 -15.08 -5.00
N GLY A 713 10.59 -13.99 -4.29
CA GLY A 713 10.40 -12.67 -4.92
C GLY A 713 9.18 -12.60 -5.84
N ALA A 714 8.14 -13.40 -5.54
CA ALA A 714 6.90 -13.42 -6.31
C ALA A 714 6.25 -12.03 -6.32
N SER A 715 5.80 -11.61 -7.49
CA SER A 715 5.12 -10.33 -7.69
C SER A 715 3.92 -10.47 -8.63
N ALA A 716 2.98 -9.54 -8.55
CA ALA A 716 1.84 -9.51 -9.46
C ALA A 716 2.29 -9.29 -10.91
N THR A 717 3.32 -8.47 -11.11
CA THR A 717 3.95 -8.25 -12.43
C THR A 717 4.48 -9.57 -13.00
N SER A 718 5.19 -10.37 -12.21
CA SER A 718 5.71 -11.66 -12.64
C SER A 718 4.57 -12.65 -12.95
N LEU A 719 3.51 -12.64 -12.15
CA LEU A 719 2.35 -13.51 -12.32
C LEU A 719 1.60 -13.22 -13.62
N VAL A 720 1.29 -11.95 -13.89
CA VAL A 720 0.62 -11.51 -15.12
C VAL A 720 1.52 -11.73 -16.33
N GLY A 721 2.82 -11.43 -16.21
CA GLY A 721 3.80 -11.68 -17.27
C GLY A 721 3.89 -13.17 -17.65
N PHE A 722 3.89 -14.06 -16.66
CA PHE A 722 3.89 -15.50 -16.88
C PHE A 722 2.59 -15.98 -17.55
N ALA A 723 1.44 -15.42 -17.15
CA ALA A 723 0.17 -15.72 -17.80
C ALA A 723 0.14 -15.24 -19.26
N ASP A 724 0.65 -14.05 -19.55
CA ASP A 724 0.77 -13.52 -20.91
C ASP A 724 1.71 -14.36 -21.78
N PHE A 725 2.80 -14.88 -21.20
CA PHE A 725 3.71 -15.81 -21.86
C PHE A 725 3.02 -17.13 -22.27
N ILE A 726 2.23 -17.72 -21.35
CA ILE A 726 1.44 -18.91 -21.65
C ILE A 726 0.43 -18.63 -22.76
N ARG A 727 -0.32 -17.53 -22.63
CA ARG A 727 -1.36 -17.12 -23.59
C ARG A 727 -0.76 -16.91 -24.99
N ALA A 728 0.35 -16.18 -25.10
CA ALA A 728 1.01 -15.90 -26.37
C ALA A 728 1.47 -17.18 -27.08
N ARG A 729 1.93 -18.19 -26.33
CA ARG A 729 2.36 -19.47 -26.91
C ARG A 729 1.18 -20.32 -27.36
N VAL A 730 0.10 -20.38 -26.57
CA VAL A 730 -1.15 -21.07 -26.95
C VAL A 730 -1.75 -20.45 -28.21
N GLU A 731 -1.81 -19.12 -28.27
CA GLU A 731 -2.31 -18.39 -29.43
C GLU A 731 -1.44 -18.64 -30.66
N LYS A 732 -0.11 -18.59 -30.52
CA LYS A 732 0.84 -18.85 -31.61
C LYS A 732 0.72 -20.27 -32.18
N LEU A 733 0.51 -21.28 -31.33
CA LEU A 733 0.48 -22.68 -31.75
C LEU A 733 -0.89 -23.11 -32.27
N PHE A 734 -1.98 -22.61 -31.66
CA PHE A 734 -3.32 -23.14 -31.90
C PHE A 734 -4.30 -22.10 -32.44
N GLY A 735 -3.90 -20.82 -32.53
CA GLY A 735 -4.80 -19.74 -32.94
C GLY A 735 -5.91 -19.46 -31.92
N VAL A 736 -5.75 -19.91 -30.67
CA VAL A 736 -6.75 -19.77 -29.60
C VAL A 736 -6.26 -18.76 -28.57
N PHE A 737 -7.04 -17.70 -28.37
CA PHE A 737 -6.78 -16.72 -27.31
C PHE A 737 -7.40 -17.19 -25.98
N LEU A 738 -6.58 -17.25 -24.92
CA LEU A 738 -7.05 -17.58 -23.57
C LEU A 738 -7.41 -16.30 -22.80
N LYS A 739 -8.68 -16.18 -22.38
CA LYS A 739 -9.15 -15.09 -21.52
C LYS A 739 -8.83 -15.39 -20.06
N MET A 740 -8.28 -14.40 -19.35
CA MET A 740 -8.06 -14.48 -17.90
C MET A 740 -9.40 -14.47 -17.17
N GLU A 741 -9.57 -15.37 -16.21
CA GLU A 741 -10.71 -15.42 -15.29
C GLU A 741 -10.61 -14.37 -14.14
N PRO A 742 -9.44 -14.15 -13.50
CA PRO A 742 -9.36 -13.26 -12.36
C PRO A 742 -9.47 -11.80 -12.75
N THR A 743 -9.92 -11.00 -11.78
CA THR A 743 -9.94 -9.55 -11.87
C THR A 743 -8.54 -8.99 -11.58
N VAL A 744 -7.97 -8.22 -12.51
CA VAL A 744 -6.71 -7.50 -12.28
C VAL A 744 -7.02 -6.10 -11.76
N LEU A 745 -6.62 -5.81 -10.53
CA LEU A 745 -6.80 -4.52 -9.88
C LEU A 745 -5.55 -3.66 -10.10
N ARG A 746 -5.67 -2.58 -10.88
CA ARG A 746 -4.58 -1.66 -11.24
C ARG A 746 -4.65 -0.36 -10.43
N SER A 747 -3.52 0.36 -10.33
CA SER A 747 -3.39 1.56 -9.51
C SER A 747 -4.29 2.73 -9.96
N ASP A 748 -4.43 2.94 -11.27
CA ASP A 748 -4.91 4.22 -11.82
C ASP A 748 -6.31 4.14 -12.48
N ILE A 749 -6.89 2.95 -12.65
CA ILE A 749 -8.12 2.76 -13.45
C ILE A 749 -9.04 1.70 -12.84
N THR A 750 -10.31 2.10 -12.67
CA THR A 750 -11.57 1.37 -12.82
C THR A 750 -11.39 -0.02 -13.47
N VAL A 751 -11.29 -1.06 -12.63
CA VAL A 751 -11.19 -2.50 -12.96
C VAL A 751 -11.33 -2.81 -14.47
N VAL A 752 -10.21 -3.03 -15.15
CA VAL A 752 -10.24 -3.53 -16.53
C VAL A 752 -10.62 -5.01 -16.46
N SER A 753 -11.89 -5.35 -16.73
CA SER A 753 -12.21 -6.70 -17.20
C SER A 753 -11.44 -6.92 -18.49
N GLY A 754 -10.70 -8.02 -18.61
CA GLY A 754 -9.65 -8.26 -19.62
C GLY A 754 -10.07 -8.28 -21.10
N GLU A 755 -10.70 -7.22 -21.60
CA GLU A 755 -11.08 -6.99 -22.99
C GLU A 755 -10.26 -5.86 -23.64
N ASP A 756 -9.69 -4.92 -22.87
CA ASP A 756 -8.95 -3.77 -23.41
C ASP A 756 -7.43 -3.86 -23.24
N SER A 757 -6.80 -4.91 -23.79
CA SER A 757 -5.36 -4.88 -24.10
C SER A 757 -5.08 -4.62 -25.59
N CYS A 758 -6.09 -4.19 -26.36
CA CYS A 758 -6.01 -4.11 -27.83
C CYS A 758 -5.77 -2.70 -28.41
N SER A 759 -5.58 -1.66 -27.60
CA SER A 759 -5.42 -0.27 -28.09
C SER A 759 -4.00 0.30 -27.93
N LEU A 760 -2.97 -0.53 -28.11
CA LEU A 760 -1.59 -0.07 -28.31
C LEU A 760 -0.88 -0.90 -29.38
N ARG A 761 -1.33 -0.81 -30.63
CA ARG A 761 -0.53 -1.13 -31.81
C ARG A 761 -0.85 -0.14 -32.92
N GLU A 762 -0.20 1.02 -32.88
CA GLU A 762 0.01 1.79 -34.11
C GLU A 762 0.84 0.93 -35.08
N GLY A 763 0.33 0.78 -36.30
CA GLY A 763 0.87 -0.08 -37.33
C GLY A 763 2.25 0.35 -37.81
N GLY A 764 3.29 -0.35 -37.36
CA GLY A 764 4.59 -0.39 -38.02
C GLY A 764 4.56 -1.37 -39.18
N ASN A 765 4.21 -0.87 -40.37
CA ASN A 765 4.18 -1.63 -41.61
C ASN A 765 5.63 -1.86 -42.10
N ILE A 766 6.21 -3.03 -41.84
CA ILE A 766 7.51 -3.43 -42.43
C ILE A 766 7.23 -4.23 -43.70
N GLY A 767 6.98 -3.51 -44.79
CA GLY A 767 7.01 -4.02 -46.15
C GLY A 767 8.25 -3.48 -46.85
N GLY A 768 9.35 -4.23 -46.79
CA GLY A 768 10.54 -3.94 -47.60
C GLY A 768 10.31 -4.37 -49.05
N LYS A 769 10.31 -3.43 -49.99
CA LYS A 769 10.64 -3.65 -51.41
C LYS A 769 11.19 -2.37 -52.05
N VAL A 770 12.49 -2.43 -52.33
CA VAL A 770 13.33 -1.93 -53.46
C VAL A 770 12.77 -0.88 -54.44
N GLU A 771 13.70 -0.02 -54.91
CA GLU A 771 13.70 0.92 -56.08
C GLU A 771 13.50 2.41 -55.71
N SER A 772 14.50 3.31 -55.68
CA SER A 772 15.44 3.89 -56.68
C SER A 772 14.94 5.20 -57.34
N GLY A 773 15.74 6.29 -57.24
CA GLY A 773 15.63 7.58 -57.98
C GLY A 773 15.12 8.75 -57.12
N GLU A 774 15.92 9.77 -56.79
CA GLU A 774 16.09 11.06 -57.53
C GLU A 774 14.74 11.74 -57.87
N SER A 775 14.47 13.05 -57.68
CA SER A 775 15.17 14.27 -57.26
C SER A 775 14.12 15.40 -57.25
N ASP A 776 14.37 16.45 -56.44
CA ASP A 776 14.02 17.87 -56.65
C ASP A 776 12.56 18.42 -56.69
N LEU A 777 12.36 19.39 -55.78
CA LEU A 777 11.85 20.77 -55.96
C LEU A 777 10.59 20.99 -56.84
N ASP A 778 9.50 21.55 -56.30
CA ASP A 778 9.32 23.02 -56.21
C ASP A 778 7.92 23.44 -55.68
N ASP A 779 7.93 24.65 -55.11
CA ASP A 779 6.89 25.56 -54.62
C ASP A 779 5.41 25.44 -55.11
N THR A 780 4.45 25.64 -54.18
CA THR A 780 3.71 26.92 -54.05
C THR A 780 2.49 26.91 -53.08
N LYS A 781 2.46 27.97 -52.23
CA LYS A 781 1.33 28.83 -51.80
C LYS A 781 0.30 28.39 -50.71
N SER A 782 0.31 29.22 -49.64
CA SER A 782 -0.83 29.85 -48.89
C SER A 782 -1.86 28.92 -48.21
N THR A 783 -2.31 29.08 -46.96
CA THR A 783 -2.40 30.24 -46.04
C THR A 783 -2.84 29.73 -44.65
N SER A 784 -2.23 30.27 -43.58
CA SER A 784 -2.78 30.58 -42.25
C SER A 784 -3.72 29.60 -41.50
N LEU A 785 -3.28 29.06 -40.35
CA LEU A 785 -3.74 29.42 -38.98
C LEU A 785 -3.39 28.34 -37.92
N SER A 786 -3.03 28.85 -36.74
CA SER A 786 -2.96 28.20 -35.42
C SER A 786 -1.72 27.37 -35.07
N LYS A 787 -1.00 27.87 -34.05
CA LYS A 787 0.14 27.27 -33.37
C LYS A 787 -0.33 26.10 -32.50
N SER A 788 0.09 24.88 -32.82
CA SER A 788 0.20 23.77 -31.86
C SER A 788 1.68 23.59 -31.52
N SER A 789 2.02 23.81 -30.26
CA SER A 789 3.34 23.51 -29.71
C SER A 789 3.51 21.99 -29.66
N SER A 790 4.49 21.52 -30.42
CA SER A 790 4.93 20.14 -30.52
C SER A 790 5.37 19.62 -29.14
N ILE A 791 4.67 18.61 -28.63
CA ILE A 791 5.14 17.76 -27.53
C ILE A 791 6.19 16.83 -28.14
N SER A 792 7.47 17.13 -27.94
CA SER A 792 8.55 16.20 -28.21
C SER A 792 8.59 15.14 -27.10
N SER A 793 8.25 13.91 -27.49
CA SER A 793 8.46 12.67 -26.76
C SER A 793 9.91 12.54 -26.26
N ILE A 794 10.08 12.14 -25.00
CA ILE A 794 11.36 11.64 -24.49
C ILE A 794 11.13 10.25 -23.91
N SER A 795 11.82 9.29 -24.52
CA SER A 795 11.92 7.88 -24.17
C SER A 795 12.64 7.66 -22.84
N LEU A 796 12.03 6.92 -21.92
CA LEU A 796 12.71 6.26 -20.81
C LEU A 796 13.22 4.90 -21.30
N SER A 797 14.55 4.75 -21.37
CA SER A 797 15.18 3.43 -21.53
C SER A 797 15.63 2.96 -20.15
N GLY A 798 15.16 1.78 -19.77
CA GLY A 798 15.44 1.16 -18.49
C GLY A 798 16.79 0.44 -18.43
N ALA A 799 17.32 0.35 -17.22
CA ALA A 799 18.25 -0.68 -16.81
C ALA A 799 17.86 -1.17 -15.41
N GLY A 800 17.68 -2.48 -15.33
CA GLY A 800 17.42 -3.37 -14.18
C GLY A 800 17.37 -2.82 -12.75
N GLY A 801 16.26 -3.13 -12.08
CA GLY A 801 16.21 -3.75 -10.76
C GLY A 801 16.86 -3.02 -9.60
N GLU A 802 16.09 -2.16 -8.92
CA GLU A 802 15.96 -2.09 -7.47
C GLU A 802 14.80 -1.15 -7.11
N VAL A 803 14.16 -1.40 -5.97
CA VAL A 803 12.95 -0.75 -5.48
C VAL A 803 13.09 0.78 -5.51
N SER A 804 12.22 1.42 -6.29
CA SER A 804 12.05 2.87 -6.37
C SER A 804 11.67 3.44 -5.00
N SER A 805 12.54 4.29 -4.46
CA SER A 805 12.11 5.44 -3.65
C SER A 805 13.03 6.61 -3.94
N SER A 806 12.42 7.76 -4.16
CA SER A 806 13.04 9.04 -4.49
C SER A 806 13.87 9.57 -3.32
N HIS A 807 15.15 9.17 -3.25
CA HIS A 807 16.11 9.62 -2.22
C HIS A 807 17.04 10.73 -2.70
N TYR A 808 16.76 11.26 -3.88
CA TYR A 808 17.53 12.30 -4.54
C TYR A 808 16.66 13.55 -4.61
N LEU A 809 17.11 14.60 -3.93
CA LEU A 809 16.55 15.93 -4.13
C LEU A 809 17.47 16.69 -5.08
N VAL A 810 16.99 16.90 -6.30
CA VAL A 810 17.63 17.77 -7.29
C VAL A 810 16.88 19.08 -7.33
N PHE A 811 17.55 20.19 -7.02
CA PHE A 811 16.92 21.51 -7.11
C PHE A 811 17.87 22.58 -7.63
N GLY A 812 17.28 23.55 -8.34
CA GLY A 812 17.99 24.65 -8.97
C GLY A 812 17.67 25.99 -8.34
N VAL A 813 18.71 26.81 -8.09
CA VAL A 813 18.56 28.20 -7.66
C VAL A 813 18.78 29.12 -8.86
N LYS A 814 17.73 29.84 -9.29
CA LYS A 814 17.83 30.84 -10.37
C LYS A 814 18.39 32.17 -9.81
N ASN A 815 19.12 32.90 -10.65
CA ASN A 815 19.64 34.23 -10.28
C ASN A 815 18.59 35.35 -10.39
N GLU A 816 17.47 35.10 -11.07
CA GLU A 816 16.40 36.08 -11.25
C GLU A 816 15.20 35.73 -10.37
N LEU A 817 15.12 36.44 -9.24
CA LEU A 817 13.88 36.62 -8.47
C LEU A 817 13.67 38.12 -8.39
N SER A 818 12.80 38.62 -9.26
CA SER A 818 12.38 40.02 -9.32
C SER A 818 11.46 40.38 -8.17
#